data_AF-A0A6M0G348-F1
#
_entry.id   AF-A0A6M0G348-F1
#
_cell.length_a   1.000
_cell.length_b   1.000
_cell.length_c   1.000
_cell.angle_alpha   90.00
_cell.angle_beta   90.00
_cell.angle_gamma   90.00
#
_symmetry.space_group_name_H-M   'P 1'
#
loop_
_entity.id
_entity.type
_entity.pdbx_description
1 polymer ?
#
loop_
_entity_poly.entity_id
_entity_poly.type
_entity_poly.pdbx_seq_one_letter_code
_entity_poly.pdbx_strand_id
1 'polypeptide(L)'
;GPDDIAYNNAAYEARIAELVKQALAKAPDPQGILDLIEDGKTREEAIEIYFRNRTRRVPYAEVSPGDADPELLLQDADTDNMRPANTWMYPFPAVDDDFTKSATDGVAYSKLTLRKDEAKLLPSATNPEDQAIKDGLEEKLLGDRILVGNNLPATWYNNTPAVVDNDEEQEIDGTEWDDVAEPRYRQTRAQPVIELDVSNRDGFWEERSANAPEEPLAPGGVRIVTGAGVYLPDDPDSDTKVVWPDWMPVLDTTDNNFIMDIPTDQDDDDNNNDRPYLRMRATAVYHYTFNNGQKPIACVSSFYDPTNRFTANNREGLPNVSGDKIDDFTGGNSHNGVTYQPSGSTYTTYSTELAYQASLVYPNGRFVNPLLKDAVAKAGEDLTLAEQAAVDSTICALEIYGGDDGGDDGGDDGGDDGGDDGGDDGGDGVGDDAILTLNPKPNGYDLPHGTIREIAFLDARQIKSIDEGYKPNDFEPVTQVSSTTGAYDLAIEKRQPLEIRATELDLNELRKSKAATGGDDDAQEYMIPNSGIIYATRDDALPDQTTPNLADDRPDLKASAADFKLDPTRRPHGIMLVNGEKLWRTEGFRKVEKGLILSSNLPVYIKGDFNKHQSGGAAVEEFMETVALTPDFYDRATPNPNFACRKGDPRLPNCTGGDDWRSATIISDAMTLLSGNFRYGFRNEGDYDLRNNRIDNTSGFGVDTAKTIADARLNQGFWDNNFVTNGLSSGRTDLGPDDTPITDILYSDPTGIKANAIGSSYFNNAVTPVQRRVDFPEYVMEVCKKLPVSECTATDWFVGINPAAPDETRKAINLSEADGDKTVVGESPENLLAGTTARPADSRYERFPRRIAFLRENNGQLIVDGNNNPIPLGIAEKANADPTPPDITVQPFPYVETDITINGSTNKYCKYGETCNAAPPAPNTSTNGIPRIQPNTLWFATVSTRATPTDKTKRTYEGNNPLFYEGVADTDGIIQPDTTEKESQPLVYPVLQLQTTTNNTTTPNNIADTTGSKGNQAIRDTSWSQRAVETTFNMVMATGDNPSRPQSADKTIKADYNGGVANLPHFLELWGDKNGRVNANISGSFIQLKRSNYATAPLWQIGKNVDETETYTGVALGGPFNYVQIYNTGNGAGRVTSYEQPTRNWGFDVGLLSQTPDLFSNQFSLSDPADPNEFFRETSRDDDWVRTLLCATTDDGVTKAINDDQRPTAYCKKTARIE
;
A
#
# COMPACT_ATOMS: atom_id res chain seq x y z
N GLY A 1 16.49 1.51 -30.95
CA GLY A 1 15.02 1.66 -30.98
C GLY A 1 14.57 2.66 -29.94
N PRO A 2 13.27 2.95 -29.80
CA PRO A 2 12.73 3.83 -28.75
C PRO A 2 13.20 3.46 -27.34
N ASP A 3 13.38 2.16 -27.11
CA ASP A 3 13.86 1.56 -25.85
C ASP A 3 15.26 2.03 -25.45
N ASP A 4 16.14 2.24 -26.43
CA ASP A 4 17.54 2.61 -26.18
C ASP A 4 17.67 4.10 -25.81
N ILE A 5 16.65 4.92 -26.14
CA ILE A 5 16.62 6.37 -25.93
C ILE A 5 15.96 6.75 -24.60
N ALA A 6 15.18 5.85 -24.01
CA ALA A 6 14.56 6.07 -22.71
C ALA A 6 15.63 6.14 -21.59
N TYR A 7 15.34 6.90 -20.54
CA TYR A 7 16.28 7.10 -19.45
C TYR A 7 16.25 5.94 -18.42
N ASN A 8 17.43 5.42 -18.12
CA ASN A 8 17.73 4.53 -17.01
C ASN A 8 17.90 5.38 -15.73
N ASN A 9 16.80 5.57 -15.00
CA ASN A 9 16.81 6.34 -13.76
C ASN A 9 17.66 5.68 -12.67
N ALA A 10 17.70 4.35 -12.59
CA ALA A 10 18.51 3.64 -11.60
C ALA A 10 20.01 3.95 -11.75
N ALA A 11 20.52 3.91 -12.99
CA ALA A 11 21.89 4.31 -13.27
C ALA A 11 22.14 5.79 -12.96
N TYR A 12 21.19 6.67 -13.29
CA TYR A 12 21.31 8.09 -12.96
C TYR A 12 21.41 8.34 -11.45
N GLU A 13 20.54 7.73 -10.65
CA GLU A 13 20.56 7.88 -9.18
C GLU A 13 21.84 7.29 -8.59
N ALA A 14 22.32 6.13 -9.07
CA ALA A 14 23.59 5.56 -8.66
C ALA A 14 24.80 6.49 -8.92
N ARG A 15 24.80 7.23 -10.04
CA ARG A 15 25.83 8.24 -10.32
C ARG A 15 25.79 9.39 -9.31
N ILE A 16 24.61 9.92 -9.02
CA ILE A 16 24.45 11.03 -8.06
C ILE A 16 24.91 10.59 -6.67
N ALA A 17 24.50 9.42 -6.20
CA ALA A 17 24.88 8.89 -4.90
C ALA A 17 26.41 8.77 -4.75
N GLU A 18 27.08 8.23 -5.77
CA GLU A 18 28.54 8.09 -5.73
C GLU A 18 29.27 9.45 -5.79
N LEU A 19 28.75 10.43 -6.56
CA LEU A 19 29.30 11.79 -6.57
C LEU A 19 29.18 12.47 -5.20
N VAL A 20 28.01 12.38 -4.56
CA VAL A 20 27.76 12.94 -3.22
C VAL A 20 28.69 12.31 -2.19
N LYS A 21 28.78 10.98 -2.17
CA LYS A 21 29.66 10.23 -1.27
C LYS A 21 31.12 10.68 -1.37
N GLN A 22 31.64 10.82 -2.59
CA GLN A 22 33.02 11.25 -2.78
C GLN A 22 33.21 12.71 -2.37
N ALA A 23 32.28 13.60 -2.72
CA ALA A 23 32.36 15.02 -2.41
C ALA A 23 32.29 15.33 -0.90
N LEU A 24 31.50 14.57 -0.13
CA LEU A 24 31.40 14.75 1.33
C LEU A 24 32.77 14.62 2.03
N ALA A 25 33.67 13.79 1.50
CA ALA A 25 35.03 13.59 2.00
C ALA A 25 36.04 14.65 1.51
N LYS A 26 35.60 15.68 0.78
CA LYS A 26 36.45 16.65 0.06
C LYS A 26 36.22 18.09 0.52
N ALA A 27 37.20 18.94 0.26
CA ALA A 27 37.17 20.39 0.51
C ALA A 27 38.26 21.11 -0.32
N PRO A 28 38.10 22.41 -0.67
CA PRO A 28 36.98 23.30 -0.35
C PRO A 28 35.72 23.02 -1.19
N ASP A 29 34.55 23.38 -0.66
CA ASP A 29 33.27 23.26 -1.39
C ASP A 29 33.11 24.40 -2.42
N PRO A 30 32.64 24.08 -3.65
CA PRO A 30 32.26 25.06 -4.66
C PRO A 30 31.30 26.15 -4.15
N GLN A 31 31.42 27.38 -4.64
CA GLN A 31 30.52 28.49 -4.25
C GLN A 31 29.02 28.14 -4.38
N GLY A 32 28.62 27.42 -5.43
CA GLY A 32 27.21 27.02 -5.59
C GLY A 32 26.69 26.03 -4.54
N ILE A 33 27.58 25.35 -3.81
CA ILE A 33 27.22 24.55 -2.63
C ILE A 33 27.12 25.46 -1.40
N LEU A 34 28.06 26.41 -1.25
CA LEU A 34 28.06 27.38 -0.16
C LEU A 34 26.82 28.27 -0.16
N ASP A 35 26.37 28.71 -1.33
CA ASP A 35 25.15 29.52 -1.48
C ASP A 35 23.91 28.76 -0.97
N LEU A 36 23.79 27.47 -1.30
CA LEU A 36 22.68 26.63 -0.82
C LEU A 36 22.73 26.38 0.69
N ILE A 37 23.93 26.29 1.27
CA ILE A 37 24.11 26.19 2.72
C ILE A 37 23.70 27.51 3.40
N GLU A 38 24.04 28.66 2.81
CA GLU A 38 23.60 29.96 3.30
C GLU A 38 22.06 30.12 3.23
N ASP A 39 21.43 29.52 2.21
CA ASP A 39 19.98 29.41 2.06
C ASP A 39 19.33 28.37 3.00
N GLY A 40 20.09 27.79 3.94
CA GLY A 40 19.59 26.93 5.01
C GLY A 40 19.64 25.43 4.72
N LYS A 41 20.24 24.98 3.61
CA LYS A 41 20.40 23.55 3.32
C LYS A 41 21.52 22.93 4.15
N THR A 42 21.38 21.64 4.44
CA THR A 42 22.51 20.86 4.94
C THR A 42 23.57 20.74 3.85
N ARG A 43 24.83 20.52 4.25
CA ARG A 43 25.95 20.37 3.30
C ARG A 43 25.71 19.24 2.30
N GLU A 44 25.12 18.13 2.75
CA GLU A 44 24.82 16.98 1.88
C GLU A 44 23.76 17.30 0.82
N GLU A 45 22.64 17.92 1.23
CA GLU A 45 21.59 18.34 0.30
C GLU A 45 22.11 19.35 -0.72
N ALA A 46 22.94 20.30 -0.26
CA ALA A 46 23.57 21.28 -1.14
C ALA A 46 24.45 20.61 -2.20
N ILE A 47 25.25 19.60 -1.82
CA ILE A 47 26.08 18.81 -2.73
C ILE A 47 25.21 18.01 -3.72
N GLU A 48 24.12 17.41 -3.25
CA GLU A 48 23.21 16.64 -4.10
C GLU A 48 22.55 17.53 -5.17
N ILE A 49 21.97 18.67 -4.76
CA ILE A 49 21.37 19.65 -5.68
C ILE A 49 22.43 20.14 -6.69
N TYR A 50 23.64 20.42 -6.20
CA TYR A 50 24.75 20.86 -7.04
C TYR A 50 25.07 19.86 -8.17
N PHE A 51 25.14 18.56 -7.86
CA PHE A 51 25.44 17.53 -8.85
C PHE A 51 24.26 17.16 -9.73
N ARG A 52 23.03 17.20 -9.25
CA ARG A 52 21.83 16.98 -10.08
C ARG A 52 21.74 18.03 -11.19
N ASN A 53 22.04 19.28 -10.86
CA ASN A 53 22.05 20.37 -11.85
C ASN A 53 23.16 20.22 -12.90
N ARG A 54 24.19 19.40 -12.65
CA ARG A 54 25.41 19.28 -13.48
C ARG A 54 25.62 17.90 -14.11
N THR A 55 24.75 16.94 -13.82
CA THR A 55 24.83 15.57 -14.33
C THR A 55 23.68 15.29 -15.28
N ARG A 56 23.98 14.78 -16.48
CA ARG A 56 22.94 14.46 -17.47
C ARG A 56 22.22 13.15 -17.15
N ARG A 57 21.01 12.97 -17.68
CA ARG A 57 20.28 11.70 -17.54
C ARG A 57 20.99 10.58 -18.31
N VAL A 58 20.83 9.34 -17.85
CA VAL A 58 21.49 8.16 -18.44
C VAL A 58 20.52 7.44 -19.36
N PRO A 59 20.76 7.32 -20.68
CA PRO A 59 19.91 6.50 -21.55
C PRO A 59 20.23 5.00 -21.41
N TYR A 60 19.25 4.13 -21.70
CA TYR A 60 19.47 2.68 -21.71
C TYR A 60 20.48 2.21 -22.77
N ALA A 61 20.67 2.99 -23.84
CA ALA A 61 21.77 2.78 -24.79
C ALA A 61 23.14 2.81 -24.10
N GLU A 62 23.32 3.68 -23.10
CA GLU A 62 24.58 3.86 -22.39
C GLU A 62 24.78 2.77 -21.34
N VAL A 63 23.78 2.56 -20.48
CA VAL A 63 23.80 1.54 -19.41
C VAL A 63 22.54 0.70 -19.55
N SER A 64 22.72 -0.56 -19.96
CA SER A 64 21.60 -1.50 -20.10
C SER A 64 21.03 -1.85 -18.71
N PRO A 65 19.78 -2.34 -18.64
CA PRO A 65 19.21 -2.81 -17.39
C PRO A 65 20.05 -3.90 -16.72
N GLY A 66 20.38 -3.71 -15.44
CA GLY A 66 21.14 -4.67 -14.63
C GLY A 66 22.65 -4.70 -14.88
N ASP A 67 23.16 -3.91 -15.83
CA ASP A 67 24.60 -3.72 -16.01
C ASP A 67 25.16 -2.80 -14.91
N ALA A 68 26.37 -3.09 -14.46
CA ALA A 68 27.10 -2.18 -13.57
C ALA A 68 27.48 -0.90 -14.34
N ASP A 69 27.17 0.26 -13.75
CA ASP A 69 27.62 1.56 -14.27
C ASP A 69 29.15 1.71 -14.03
N PRO A 70 29.94 2.27 -14.95
CA PRO A 70 31.39 2.41 -14.73
C PRO A 70 31.70 3.34 -13.56
N GLU A 71 32.67 2.97 -12.70
CA GLU A 71 33.22 3.84 -11.64
C GLU A 71 34.07 4.99 -12.24
N LEU A 72 33.44 5.96 -12.90
CA LEU A 72 34.10 7.16 -13.39
C LEU A 72 33.81 8.35 -12.46
N LEU A 73 34.87 8.91 -11.90
CA LEU A 73 34.90 9.67 -10.64
C LEU A 73 34.62 11.19 -10.78
N LEU A 74 34.55 11.84 -9.61
CA LEU A 74 34.67 13.29 -9.42
C LEU A 74 35.89 13.87 -10.17
N GLN A 75 35.69 15.00 -10.85
CA GLN A 75 36.78 15.78 -11.43
C GLN A 75 37.06 17.01 -10.56
N ASP A 76 38.34 17.39 -10.46
CA ASP A 76 38.80 18.57 -9.72
C ASP A 76 38.39 18.55 -8.22
N ALA A 77 38.34 17.34 -7.64
CA ALA A 77 37.77 17.00 -6.33
C ALA A 77 38.26 17.80 -5.11
N ASP A 78 39.45 18.40 -5.18
CA ASP A 78 40.06 19.15 -4.07
C ASP A 78 40.17 20.65 -4.40
N THR A 79 39.23 21.16 -5.22
CA THR A 79 39.21 22.56 -5.69
C THR A 79 37.78 23.13 -5.69
N ASP A 80 37.66 24.45 -5.78
CA ASP A 80 36.39 25.19 -5.94
C ASP A 80 35.64 24.87 -7.26
N ASN A 81 36.22 24.01 -8.12
CA ASN A 81 35.64 23.57 -9.39
C ASN A 81 35.20 22.10 -9.38
N MET A 82 35.09 21.47 -8.20
CA MET A 82 34.66 20.08 -8.03
C MET A 82 33.38 19.79 -8.83
N ARG A 83 33.40 18.79 -9.71
CA ARG A 83 32.31 18.53 -10.67
C ARG A 83 32.24 17.05 -11.09
N PRO A 84 31.14 16.61 -11.75
CA PRO A 84 31.06 15.27 -12.35
C PRO A 84 32.11 15.07 -13.44
N ALA A 85 32.48 13.80 -13.72
CA ALA A 85 33.27 13.46 -14.89
C ALA A 85 32.62 14.00 -16.19
N ASN A 86 33.43 14.44 -17.15
CA ASN A 86 32.96 14.92 -18.45
C ASN A 86 32.02 13.92 -19.17
N THR A 87 32.25 12.62 -19.00
CA THR A 87 31.41 11.54 -19.56
C THR A 87 29.98 11.53 -18.99
N TRP A 88 29.78 12.04 -17.78
CA TRP A 88 28.49 12.13 -17.09
C TRP A 88 27.86 13.52 -17.15
N MET A 89 28.64 14.55 -17.49
CA MET A 89 28.12 15.90 -17.70
C MET A 89 27.67 16.11 -19.16
N TYR A 90 28.43 15.61 -20.15
CA TYR A 90 28.17 15.88 -21.56
C TYR A 90 27.63 14.68 -22.33
N PRO A 91 26.71 14.87 -23.29
CA PRO A 91 26.21 13.81 -24.15
C PRO A 91 27.23 13.39 -25.23
N PHE A 92 28.10 14.30 -25.65
CA PHE A 92 29.12 14.13 -26.69
C PHE A 92 30.47 14.70 -26.22
N PRO A 93 31.61 14.19 -26.73
CA PRO A 93 32.93 14.77 -26.44
C PRO A 93 33.07 16.19 -27.00
N ALA A 94 33.98 16.96 -26.42
CA ALA A 94 34.38 18.27 -26.92
C ALA A 94 35.22 18.17 -28.21
N VAL A 95 35.24 19.24 -29.00
CA VAL A 95 36.18 19.41 -30.12
C VAL A 95 37.39 20.20 -29.63
N ASP A 96 38.61 19.71 -29.83
CA ASP A 96 39.85 20.40 -29.41
C ASP A 96 39.88 20.87 -27.94
N ASP A 97 39.30 20.07 -27.03
CA ASP A 97 39.08 20.40 -25.60
C ASP A 97 38.19 21.64 -25.35
N ASP A 98 37.40 22.04 -26.35
CA ASP A 98 36.40 23.12 -26.30
C ASP A 98 34.97 22.56 -26.16
N PHE A 99 34.40 22.61 -24.97
CA PHE A 99 33.03 22.19 -24.63
C PHE A 99 31.93 23.14 -25.13
N THR A 100 32.24 24.34 -25.66
CA THR A 100 31.26 25.13 -26.43
C THR A 100 30.95 24.47 -27.77
N LYS A 101 31.75 23.48 -28.19
CA LYS A 101 31.57 22.71 -29.42
C LYS A 101 31.46 21.23 -29.12
N SER A 102 30.34 20.63 -29.53
CA SER A 102 30.13 19.20 -29.40
C SER A 102 30.56 18.45 -30.66
N ALA A 103 31.46 17.48 -30.49
CA ALA A 103 31.91 16.63 -31.57
C ALA A 103 30.77 15.72 -32.04
N THR A 104 30.63 15.62 -33.35
CA THR A 104 29.61 14.77 -33.97
C THR A 104 30.17 13.50 -34.60
N ASP A 105 31.50 13.43 -34.75
CA ASP A 105 32.22 12.29 -35.29
C ASP A 105 32.92 11.53 -34.13
N GLY A 106 32.44 10.33 -33.80
CA GLY A 106 33.00 9.50 -32.73
C GLY A 106 31.96 8.76 -31.89
N VAL A 107 32.41 8.05 -30.85
CA VAL A 107 31.50 7.38 -29.90
C VAL A 107 30.99 8.41 -28.91
N ALA A 108 29.71 8.76 -28.98
CA ALA A 108 29.06 9.64 -28.01
C ALA A 108 29.13 9.06 -26.60
N TYR A 109 29.28 9.92 -25.57
CA TYR A 109 29.24 9.48 -24.18
C TYR A 109 27.90 8.85 -23.80
N SER A 110 26.80 9.38 -24.37
CA SER A 110 25.45 8.81 -24.24
C SER A 110 25.22 7.52 -25.04
N LYS A 111 26.16 7.11 -25.89
CA LYS A 111 26.01 6.06 -26.91
C LYS A 111 24.83 6.27 -27.88
N LEU A 112 24.22 7.45 -27.89
CA LEU A 112 23.22 7.88 -28.85
C LEU A 112 23.88 8.69 -29.97
N THR A 113 23.43 8.51 -31.20
CA THR A 113 23.98 9.23 -32.37
C THR A 113 22.98 10.25 -32.87
N LEU A 114 23.47 11.43 -33.24
CA LEU A 114 22.66 12.45 -33.91
C LEU A 114 22.37 12.02 -35.34
N ARG A 115 21.09 12.13 -35.75
CA ARG A 115 20.69 11.80 -37.11
C ARG A 115 20.95 13.00 -38.03
N LYS A 116 21.84 12.80 -39.01
CA LYS A 116 22.22 13.83 -39.99
C LYS A 116 21.83 13.42 -41.41
N ASP A 117 21.60 14.42 -42.25
CA ASP A 117 21.63 14.32 -43.70
C ASP A 117 22.71 15.28 -44.21
N GLU A 118 23.88 14.74 -44.57
CA GLU A 118 25.10 15.52 -44.83
C GLU A 118 25.46 16.47 -43.66
N ALA A 119 25.47 17.78 -43.91
CA ALA A 119 25.71 18.82 -42.90
C ALA A 119 24.44 19.31 -42.19
N LYS A 120 23.26 18.75 -42.48
CA LYS A 120 21.99 19.14 -41.85
C LYS A 120 21.56 18.15 -40.78
N LEU A 121 20.99 18.63 -39.68
CA LEU A 121 20.54 17.82 -38.55
C LEU A 121 19.01 17.60 -38.62
N LEU A 122 18.53 16.41 -38.27
CA LEU A 122 17.10 16.11 -38.26
C LEU A 122 16.49 16.16 -36.84
N PRO A 123 15.26 16.70 -36.66
CA PRO A 123 14.43 17.30 -37.71
C PRO A 123 15.00 18.63 -38.23
N SER A 124 14.78 18.90 -39.51
CA SER A 124 15.18 20.16 -40.14
C SER A 124 14.54 21.34 -39.43
N ALA A 125 15.30 22.41 -39.23
CA ALA A 125 14.89 23.61 -38.51
C ALA A 125 15.50 24.86 -39.14
N THR A 126 14.75 25.96 -39.08
CA THR A 126 15.20 27.31 -39.44
C THR A 126 15.96 27.93 -38.27
N ASN A 127 16.98 28.73 -38.55
CA ASN A 127 17.70 29.49 -37.53
C ASN A 127 16.71 30.40 -36.75
N PRO A 128 16.67 30.31 -35.41
CA PRO A 128 15.77 31.12 -34.58
C PRO A 128 15.87 32.64 -34.82
N GLU A 129 17.07 33.17 -35.11
CA GLU A 129 17.25 34.60 -35.39
C GLU A 129 16.58 35.01 -36.71
N ASP A 130 16.61 34.15 -37.72
CA ASP A 130 15.98 34.40 -39.01
C ASP A 130 14.46 34.26 -38.93
N GLN A 131 13.93 33.34 -38.10
CA GLN A 131 12.51 33.25 -37.79
C GLN A 131 11.96 34.51 -37.13
N ALA A 132 12.70 35.06 -36.16
CA ALA A 132 12.31 36.26 -35.42
C ALA A 132 12.34 37.53 -36.28
N ILE A 133 13.23 37.61 -37.28
CA ILE A 133 13.54 38.86 -37.99
C ILE A 133 12.99 38.90 -39.43
N LYS A 134 12.97 37.79 -40.18
CA LYS A 134 12.76 37.81 -41.65
C LYS A 134 11.40 37.34 -42.13
N ASP A 135 10.74 36.42 -41.41
CA ASP A 135 9.56 35.71 -41.91
C ASP A 135 8.26 35.99 -41.14
N GLY A 136 8.23 37.03 -40.30
CA GLY A 136 7.01 37.38 -39.56
C GLY A 136 6.53 36.27 -38.62
N LEU A 137 7.47 35.47 -38.08
CA LEU A 137 7.23 34.38 -37.12
C LEU A 137 6.50 33.16 -37.73
N GLU A 138 6.64 32.92 -39.04
CA GLU A 138 6.13 31.69 -39.68
C GLU A 138 7.05 30.47 -39.40
N GLU A 139 6.53 29.50 -38.65
CA GLU A 139 7.13 28.16 -38.48
C GLU A 139 6.97 27.34 -39.78
N LYS A 140 8.06 27.10 -40.51
CA LYS A 140 8.05 26.47 -41.85
C LYS A 140 8.48 24.99 -41.81
N LEU A 141 9.30 24.63 -40.85
CA LEU A 141 9.88 23.29 -40.71
C LEU A 141 9.46 22.64 -39.40
N LEU A 142 9.55 21.31 -39.36
CA LEU A 142 9.18 20.52 -38.18
C LEU A 142 9.99 20.91 -36.92
N GLY A 143 11.30 21.13 -37.09
CA GLY A 143 12.19 21.46 -35.98
C GLY A 143 11.97 22.86 -35.42
N ASP A 144 11.27 23.74 -36.14
CA ASP A 144 10.91 25.09 -35.68
C ASP A 144 10.00 25.06 -34.45
N ARG A 145 9.21 23.98 -34.33
CA ARG A 145 8.25 23.76 -33.23
C ARG A 145 8.81 22.97 -32.07
N ILE A 146 10.09 22.56 -32.14
CA ILE A 146 10.68 21.61 -31.22
C ILE A 146 12.01 22.16 -30.70
N LEU A 147 12.02 22.55 -29.42
CA LEU A 147 13.25 22.88 -28.72
C LEU A 147 13.94 21.59 -28.28
N VAL A 148 15.13 21.31 -28.84
CA VAL A 148 15.89 20.08 -28.55
C VAL A 148 17.15 20.40 -27.75
N GLY A 149 17.22 19.93 -26.50
CA GLY A 149 18.40 20.07 -25.64
C GLY A 149 19.42 18.93 -25.74
N ASN A 150 19.06 17.79 -26.36
CA ASN A 150 19.93 16.62 -26.55
C ASN A 150 20.68 16.14 -25.28
N ASN A 151 19.96 16.03 -24.16
CA ASN A 151 20.47 15.52 -22.88
C ASN A 151 21.62 16.36 -22.27
N LEU A 152 21.59 17.68 -22.46
CA LEU A 152 22.41 18.61 -21.67
C LEU A 152 21.82 18.78 -20.25
N PRO A 153 22.66 18.89 -19.20
CA PRO A 153 22.22 19.17 -17.84
C PRO A 153 21.79 20.63 -17.67
N ALA A 154 21.18 20.97 -16.53
CA ALA A 154 20.67 22.32 -16.27
C ALA A 154 21.77 23.38 -16.23
N THR A 155 22.96 23.00 -15.75
CA THR A 155 24.16 23.83 -15.74
C THR A 155 25.37 23.01 -16.17
N TRP A 156 26.31 23.61 -16.90
CA TRP A 156 27.48 22.90 -17.45
C TRP A 156 28.70 23.83 -17.57
N TYR A 157 29.87 23.32 -17.99
CA TYR A 157 31.10 24.12 -18.11
C TYR A 157 31.48 24.39 -19.58
N ASN A 158 31.74 25.66 -19.93
CA ASN A 158 32.06 26.09 -21.29
C ASN A 158 33.56 26.33 -21.56
N ASN A 159 34.46 25.63 -20.84
CA ASN A 159 35.96 25.66 -20.85
C ASN A 159 36.64 26.56 -19.84
N THR A 160 36.02 27.66 -19.45
CA THR A 160 36.44 28.42 -18.27
C THR A 160 35.86 27.75 -17.03
N PRO A 161 36.36 28.03 -15.81
CA PRO A 161 35.68 27.60 -14.58
C PRO A 161 34.28 28.21 -14.41
N ALA A 162 33.79 28.96 -15.40
CA ALA A 162 32.48 29.58 -15.42
C ALA A 162 31.42 28.52 -15.72
N VAL A 163 30.48 28.40 -14.80
CA VAL A 163 29.26 27.60 -14.97
C VAL A 163 28.29 28.41 -15.83
N VAL A 164 27.73 27.76 -16.85
CA VAL A 164 26.74 28.32 -17.78
C VAL A 164 25.37 27.65 -17.65
N ASP A 165 24.31 28.34 -18.04
CA ASP A 165 22.90 27.96 -17.88
C ASP A 165 22.16 27.81 -19.23
N ASN A 166 20.85 28.10 -19.26
CA ASN A 166 19.96 27.94 -20.42
C ASN A 166 20.19 28.95 -21.55
N ASP A 167 20.92 30.04 -21.30
CA ASP A 167 21.15 31.05 -22.32
C ASP A 167 22.39 30.72 -23.18
N GLU A 168 23.28 29.86 -22.68
CA GLU A 168 24.51 29.51 -23.39
C GLU A 168 24.29 28.51 -24.53
N GLU A 169 24.80 28.86 -25.71
CA GLU A 169 24.75 28.04 -26.91
C GLU A 169 25.95 27.08 -26.98
N GLN A 170 25.67 25.81 -27.26
CA GLN A 170 26.67 24.81 -27.62
C GLN A 170 26.55 24.47 -29.10
N GLU A 171 27.58 24.82 -29.88
CA GLU A 171 27.69 24.51 -31.30
C GLU A 171 27.76 22.99 -31.51
N ILE A 172 27.11 22.50 -32.57
CA ILE A 172 27.14 21.10 -32.98
C ILE A 172 28.06 21.00 -34.20
N ASP A 173 29.27 20.50 -33.98
CA ASP A 173 30.35 20.55 -34.98
C ASP A 173 29.96 19.85 -36.29
N GLY A 174 30.30 20.47 -37.42
CA GLY A 174 29.99 19.97 -38.75
C GLY A 174 28.48 19.87 -39.04
N THR A 175 27.65 20.69 -38.41
CA THR A 175 26.22 20.81 -38.75
C THR A 175 25.77 22.26 -38.91
N GLU A 176 24.77 22.48 -39.76
CA GLU A 176 24.22 23.80 -40.11
C GLU A 176 22.69 23.83 -39.99
N TRP A 177 22.12 25.04 -39.84
CA TRP A 177 20.68 25.28 -39.98
C TRP A 177 20.20 25.03 -41.42
N ASP A 178 18.91 24.72 -41.61
CA ASP A 178 18.41 24.31 -42.94
C ASP A 178 18.19 25.51 -43.89
N ASP A 179 17.96 26.70 -43.35
CA ASP A 179 17.70 27.95 -44.08
C ASP A 179 18.97 28.77 -44.36
N VAL A 180 19.98 28.67 -43.50
CA VAL A 180 21.27 29.39 -43.61
C VAL A 180 22.46 28.46 -43.37
N ALA A 181 23.58 28.72 -44.04
CA ALA A 181 24.83 27.98 -43.86
C ALA A 181 25.61 28.48 -42.62
N GLU A 182 24.90 28.61 -41.50
CA GLU A 182 25.47 28.96 -40.19
C GLU A 182 25.46 27.71 -39.29
N PRO A 183 26.43 27.57 -38.38
CA PRO A 183 26.51 26.40 -37.50
C PRO A 183 25.24 26.21 -36.67
N ARG A 184 24.77 24.97 -36.58
CA ARG A 184 23.64 24.62 -35.73
C ARG A 184 24.09 24.49 -34.28
N TYR A 185 23.30 25.01 -33.35
CA TYR A 185 23.58 24.95 -31.93
C TYR A 185 22.41 24.37 -31.13
N ARG A 186 22.67 24.08 -29.86
CA ARG A 186 21.66 23.71 -28.86
C ARG A 186 21.88 24.50 -27.58
N GLN A 187 20.83 24.64 -26.79
CA GLN A 187 20.91 25.12 -25.41
C GLN A 187 20.29 24.08 -24.49
N THR A 188 20.59 24.13 -23.20
CA THR A 188 19.93 23.24 -22.24
C THR A 188 18.43 23.52 -22.20
N ARG A 189 17.65 22.45 -22.06
CA ARG A 189 16.19 22.50 -21.82
C ARG A 189 15.83 21.99 -20.43
N ALA A 190 16.83 21.63 -19.64
CA ALA A 190 16.66 21.30 -18.24
C ALA A 190 16.67 22.61 -17.44
N GLN A 191 15.56 22.91 -16.77
CA GLN A 191 15.48 24.01 -15.82
C GLN A 191 15.43 23.42 -14.41
N PRO A 192 16.23 23.94 -13.47
CA PRO A 192 16.13 23.53 -12.08
C PRO A 192 14.84 24.14 -11.51
N VAL A 193 13.82 23.31 -11.32
CA VAL A 193 12.63 23.75 -10.58
C VAL A 193 12.97 23.64 -9.10
N ILE A 194 13.02 24.79 -8.43
CA ILE A 194 13.38 24.91 -7.02
C ILE A 194 12.37 24.14 -6.16
N GLU A 195 12.90 23.21 -5.35
CA GLU A 195 12.36 22.62 -4.12
C GLU A 195 10.95 21.98 -4.10
N LEU A 196 10.25 21.85 -5.23
CA LEU A 196 8.92 21.22 -5.26
C LEU A 196 8.89 19.74 -4.82
N ASP A 197 9.98 19.01 -5.04
CA ASP A 197 10.12 17.60 -4.64
C ASP A 197 10.58 17.41 -3.17
N VAL A 198 10.81 18.50 -2.44
CA VAL A 198 11.28 18.45 -1.03
C VAL A 198 10.09 18.40 -0.07
N SER A 199 9.23 17.40 -0.25
CA SER A 199 8.17 17.07 0.72
C SER A 199 8.66 16.26 1.91
N ASN A 200 9.96 15.92 1.95
CA ASN A 200 10.62 15.16 3.01
C ASN A 200 10.58 15.88 4.36
N ARG A 201 10.90 15.13 5.42
CA ARG A 201 11.10 15.66 6.76
C ARG A 201 12.20 16.71 6.78
N ASP A 202 11.96 17.78 7.56
CA ASP A 202 12.78 19.00 7.59
C ASP A 202 12.91 19.71 6.23
N GLY A 203 12.05 19.34 5.28
CA GLY A 203 12.03 19.90 3.95
C GLY A 203 11.28 21.23 3.85
N PHE A 204 11.33 21.83 2.66
CA PHE A 204 10.72 23.12 2.35
C PHE A 204 9.27 23.24 2.85
N TRP A 205 8.42 22.24 2.56
CA TRP A 205 7.00 22.32 2.92
C TRP A 205 6.75 22.21 4.42
N GLU A 206 7.55 21.42 5.14
CA GLU A 206 7.47 21.32 6.60
C GLU A 206 7.90 22.64 7.25
N GLU A 207 9.03 23.21 6.83
CA GLU A 207 9.52 24.50 7.33
C GLU A 207 8.53 25.64 7.05
N ARG A 208 8.01 25.73 5.81
CA ARG A 208 7.04 26.77 5.43
C ARG A 208 5.74 26.66 6.20
N SER A 209 5.34 25.45 6.59
CA SER A 209 4.17 25.24 7.43
C SER A 209 4.43 25.60 8.92
N ALA A 210 5.68 25.57 9.38
CA ALA A 210 6.05 25.97 10.72
C ALA A 210 6.13 27.50 10.90
N ASN A 211 6.40 28.25 9.84
CA ASN A 211 6.59 29.70 9.93
C ASN A 211 5.36 30.45 10.44
N ALA A 212 5.57 31.35 11.40
CA ALA A 212 4.54 32.27 11.84
C ALA A 212 4.40 33.42 10.82
N PRO A 213 3.20 33.67 10.29
CA PRO A 213 3.02 34.72 9.28
C PRO A 213 3.21 36.11 9.90
N GLU A 214 4.17 36.88 9.38
CA GLU A 214 4.41 38.27 9.82
C GLU A 214 3.29 39.23 9.35
N GLU A 215 2.62 38.88 8.25
CA GLU A 215 1.52 39.61 7.61
C GLU A 215 0.44 38.59 7.20
N PRO A 216 -0.86 38.95 7.07
CA PRO A 216 -1.93 38.00 6.73
C PRO A 216 -1.78 37.27 5.37
N LEU A 217 -0.85 37.70 4.53
CA LEU A 217 -0.54 37.10 3.22
C LEU A 217 0.79 36.32 3.22
N ALA A 218 1.53 36.33 4.33
CA ALA A 218 2.77 35.59 4.49
C ALA A 218 2.49 34.08 4.63
N PRO A 219 3.44 33.21 4.24
CA PRO A 219 3.28 31.77 4.41
C PRO A 219 3.37 31.37 5.88
N GLY A 220 2.47 30.49 6.29
CA GLY A 220 2.45 29.75 7.55
C GLY A 220 1.44 28.61 7.42
N GLY A 221 1.57 27.51 8.14
CA GLY A 221 0.68 26.36 7.95
C GLY A 221 0.30 25.60 9.23
N VAL A 222 -0.33 24.46 9.00
CA VAL A 222 -0.60 23.44 10.02
C VAL A 222 0.32 22.24 9.76
N ARG A 223 0.89 21.68 10.82
CA ARG A 223 1.61 20.40 10.77
C ARG A 223 0.82 19.35 11.53
N ILE A 224 0.67 18.17 10.95
CA ILE A 224 -0.03 17.02 11.53
C ILE A 224 0.94 15.84 11.47
N VAL A 225 1.53 15.48 12.60
CA VAL A 225 2.57 14.46 12.69
C VAL A 225 2.09 13.31 13.56
N THR A 226 1.79 12.18 12.94
CA THR A 226 1.44 10.94 13.65
C THR A 226 2.72 10.21 14.06
N GLY A 227 2.93 10.00 15.35
CA GLY A 227 4.11 9.32 15.86
C GLY A 227 4.11 7.82 15.58
N ALA A 228 5.25 7.16 15.74
CA ALA A 228 5.39 5.72 15.50
C ALA A 228 4.53 4.86 16.45
N GLY A 229 4.22 5.40 17.63
CA GLY A 229 3.51 4.74 18.72
C GLY A 229 4.42 4.44 19.90
N VAL A 230 3.81 4.14 21.04
CA VAL A 230 4.47 3.70 22.27
C VAL A 230 4.24 2.20 22.40
N TYR A 231 5.35 1.46 22.45
CA TYR A 231 5.36 0.01 22.59
C TYR A 231 5.90 -0.34 23.97
N LEU A 232 5.13 -1.06 24.77
CA LEU A 232 5.54 -1.46 26.12
C LEU A 232 5.27 -2.96 26.33
N PRO A 233 6.17 -3.68 27.01
CA PRO A 233 5.94 -5.07 27.44
C PRO A 233 4.86 -5.11 28.53
N ASP A 234 4.37 -6.31 28.88
CA ASP A 234 3.54 -6.48 30.08
C ASP A 234 4.40 -6.46 31.34
N ASP A 235 5.60 -7.07 31.30
CA ASP A 235 6.59 -6.95 32.36
C ASP A 235 7.45 -5.68 32.15
N PRO A 236 7.32 -4.64 32.98
CA PRO A 236 8.11 -3.41 32.86
C PRO A 236 9.61 -3.62 33.08
N ASP A 237 10.03 -4.72 33.71
CA ASP A 237 11.44 -5.06 33.92
C ASP A 237 12.07 -5.79 32.71
N SER A 238 11.29 -6.09 31.67
CA SER A 238 11.77 -6.78 30.47
C SER A 238 12.73 -5.92 29.63
N ASP A 239 13.88 -6.50 29.25
CA ASP A 239 14.90 -5.83 28.42
C ASP A 239 14.74 -6.12 26.91
N THR A 240 13.66 -6.77 26.50
CA THR A 240 13.36 -7.05 25.10
C THR A 240 13.24 -5.76 24.28
N LYS A 241 13.89 -5.74 23.11
CA LYS A 241 13.88 -4.58 22.18
C LYS A 241 13.12 -4.85 20.88
N VAL A 242 12.76 -6.11 20.62
CA VAL A 242 12.02 -6.50 19.42
C VAL A 242 10.53 -6.40 19.70
N VAL A 243 9.87 -5.49 18.99
CA VAL A 243 8.43 -5.26 19.19
C VAL A 243 7.59 -6.30 18.49
N TRP A 244 6.40 -6.54 19.03
CA TRP A 244 5.27 -7.08 18.31
C TRP A 244 4.67 -5.97 17.43
N PRO A 245 4.82 -6.04 16.10
CA PRO A 245 4.40 -4.95 15.23
C PRO A 245 2.88 -4.74 15.24
N ASP A 246 2.43 -3.51 15.05
CA ASP A 246 1.00 -3.16 15.03
C ASP A 246 0.22 -3.76 13.85
N TRP A 247 0.88 -4.19 12.77
CA TRP A 247 0.29 -4.95 11.67
C TRP A 247 0.17 -6.45 11.93
N MET A 248 0.61 -6.92 13.10
CA MET A 248 0.34 -8.28 13.60
C MET A 248 -0.97 -8.30 14.42
N PRO A 249 -1.56 -9.48 14.70
CA PRO A 249 -2.76 -9.60 15.51
C PRO A 249 -2.69 -8.77 16.79
N VAL A 250 -3.71 -7.97 17.09
CA VAL A 250 -3.74 -7.18 18.32
C VAL A 250 -3.81 -8.14 19.50
N LEU A 251 -2.94 -7.95 20.49
CA LEU A 251 -2.93 -8.77 21.71
C LEU A 251 -4.10 -8.34 22.59
N ASP A 252 -4.88 -9.32 23.05
CA ASP A 252 -6.01 -9.12 23.96
C ASP A 252 -5.55 -9.49 25.39
N THR A 253 -5.29 -8.48 26.22
CA THR A 253 -4.79 -8.66 27.60
C THR A 253 -5.89 -9.06 28.59
N THR A 254 -7.15 -8.94 28.21
CA THR A 254 -8.28 -9.28 29.09
C THR A 254 -8.58 -10.77 29.11
N ASP A 255 -8.14 -11.49 28.07
CA ASP A 255 -8.14 -12.95 28.01
C ASP A 255 -6.80 -13.48 28.56
N ASN A 256 -6.77 -13.95 29.80
CA ASN A 256 -5.65 -14.72 30.41
C ASN A 256 -5.26 -16.01 29.63
N ASN A 257 -5.83 -16.23 28.45
CA ASN A 257 -5.59 -17.36 27.54
C ASN A 257 -4.84 -16.97 26.26
N PHE A 258 -4.44 -15.70 26.08
CA PHE A 258 -3.60 -15.29 24.95
C PHE A 258 -2.14 -15.65 25.21
N ILE A 259 -1.79 -16.93 25.03
CA ILE A 259 -0.41 -17.41 25.22
C ILE A 259 0.36 -17.20 23.92
N MET A 260 1.18 -16.15 23.89
CA MET A 260 2.18 -15.90 22.86
C MET A 260 3.38 -16.85 23.02
N ASP A 261 3.22 -18.16 22.80
CA ASP A 261 4.27 -19.17 23.06
C ASP A 261 5.48 -19.09 22.13
N ILE A 262 6.38 -18.13 22.37
CA ILE A 262 7.63 -17.97 21.65
C ILE A 262 8.55 -19.11 22.13
N PRO A 263 9.03 -19.99 21.24
CA PRO A 263 9.93 -21.06 21.64
C PRO A 263 11.26 -20.48 22.13
N THR A 264 11.45 -20.38 23.43
CA THR A 264 12.78 -20.38 24.03
C THR A 264 13.13 -21.85 24.30
N ASP A 265 14.08 -22.36 23.52
CA ASP A 265 14.65 -23.68 23.75
C ASP A 265 15.57 -23.59 24.99
N GLN A 266 14.97 -23.55 26.19
CA GLN A 266 15.56 -24.01 27.45
C GLN A 266 14.56 -23.86 28.61
N ASP A 267 14.42 -24.94 29.38
CA ASP A 267 13.70 -25.02 30.65
C ASP A 267 13.91 -23.80 31.56
N ASP A 268 12.81 -23.36 32.20
CA ASP A 268 12.63 -22.29 33.20
C ASP A 268 12.45 -20.84 32.65
N ASP A 269 11.22 -20.46 32.26
CA ASP A 269 10.57 -19.20 32.69
C ASP A 269 9.13 -19.05 32.13
N ASP A 270 8.23 -18.47 32.92
CA ASP A 270 6.83 -18.13 32.61
C ASP A 270 6.68 -16.96 31.59
N ASN A 271 7.63 -16.74 30.66
CA ASN A 271 7.86 -15.42 30.05
C ASN A 271 7.52 -15.31 28.56
N ASN A 272 6.26 -15.52 28.19
CA ASN A 272 5.72 -15.17 26.86
C ASN A 272 5.21 -13.72 26.74
N ASN A 273 5.16 -13.01 27.87
CA ASN A 273 4.59 -11.67 28.00
C ASN A 273 5.63 -10.53 27.88
N ASP A 274 6.84 -10.87 27.45
CA ASP A 274 7.98 -9.96 27.49
C ASP A 274 8.14 -9.11 26.23
N ARG A 275 7.49 -9.44 25.09
CA ARG A 275 7.68 -8.62 23.87
C ARG A 275 6.86 -7.32 23.93
N PRO A 276 7.46 -6.14 23.67
CA PRO A 276 6.72 -4.90 23.70
C PRO A 276 5.75 -4.81 22.52
N TYR A 277 4.50 -4.41 22.77
CA TYR A 277 3.48 -4.23 21.74
C TYR A 277 2.86 -2.84 21.84
N LEU A 278 2.20 -2.41 20.77
CA LEU A 278 1.61 -1.08 20.68
C LEU A 278 0.55 -0.89 21.78
N ARG A 279 0.82 0.01 22.72
CA ARG A 279 -0.12 0.42 23.76
C ARG A 279 -0.94 1.63 23.36
N MET A 280 -0.28 2.59 22.71
CA MET A 280 -0.90 3.85 22.34
C MET A 280 -0.17 4.48 21.15
N ARG A 281 -0.91 5.22 20.32
CA ARG A 281 -0.36 6.10 19.29
C ARG A 281 -1.05 7.45 19.38
N ALA A 282 -0.30 8.51 19.10
CA ALA A 282 -0.86 9.85 19.07
C ALA A 282 -0.31 10.66 17.89
N THR A 283 -1.08 11.67 17.52
CA THR A 283 -0.77 12.66 16.49
C THR A 283 -0.59 14.02 17.17
N ALA A 284 0.58 14.62 16.99
CA ALA A 284 0.87 15.98 17.41
C ALA A 284 0.43 16.96 16.32
N VAL A 285 -0.38 17.95 16.69
CA VAL A 285 -0.89 18.98 15.77
C VAL A 285 -0.27 20.33 16.12
N TYR A 286 0.28 21.01 15.13
CA TYR A 286 0.88 22.34 15.26
C TYR A 286 0.19 23.34 14.35
N HIS A 287 0.20 24.62 14.75
CA HIS A 287 -0.32 25.73 13.97
C HIS A 287 0.64 26.91 14.13
N TYR A 288 1.38 27.26 13.06
CA TYR A 288 2.33 28.39 13.03
C TYR A 288 3.42 28.40 14.13
N THR A 289 4.13 27.28 14.34
CA THR A 289 5.17 27.17 15.38
C THR A 289 6.55 26.87 14.78
N PHE A 290 7.38 27.88 14.55
CA PHE A 290 8.81 27.71 14.22
C PHE A 290 9.68 28.17 15.40
N ASN A 291 10.61 27.30 15.83
CA ASN A 291 11.80 27.59 16.64
C ASN A 291 11.66 28.55 17.83
N ASN A 292 10.70 28.29 18.74
CA ASN A 292 10.62 28.99 20.03
C ASN A 292 10.27 28.09 21.24
N GLY A 293 10.47 26.77 21.12
CA GLY A 293 10.01 25.82 22.15
C GLY A 293 8.47 25.79 22.28
N GLN A 294 7.76 26.16 21.22
CA GLN A 294 6.31 26.11 21.16
C GLN A 294 5.85 24.68 20.91
N LYS A 295 5.01 24.22 21.85
CA LYS A 295 4.44 22.88 21.93
C LYS A 295 3.36 22.66 20.86
N PRO A 296 2.97 21.41 20.60
CA PRO A 296 1.74 21.12 19.87
C PRO A 296 0.58 21.95 20.41
N ILE A 297 -0.40 22.26 19.57
CA ILE A 297 -1.67 22.85 19.99
C ILE A 297 -2.70 21.79 20.39
N ALA A 298 -2.53 20.55 19.92
CA ALA A 298 -3.35 19.40 20.29
C ALA A 298 -2.54 18.09 20.22
N CYS A 299 -2.87 17.16 21.11
CA CYS A 299 -2.50 15.75 21.01
C CYS A 299 -3.76 14.98 20.61
N VAL A 300 -3.77 14.31 19.47
CA VAL A 300 -4.93 13.51 19.03
C VAL A 300 -4.60 12.04 19.18
N SER A 301 -5.41 11.29 19.91
CA SER A 301 -5.26 9.85 20.01
C SER A 301 -5.45 9.15 18.66
N SER A 302 -4.63 8.15 18.37
CA SER A 302 -4.58 7.45 17.09
C SER A 302 -4.42 5.94 17.27
N PHE A 303 -4.77 5.41 18.45
CA PHE A 303 -4.76 3.98 18.70
C PHE A 303 -6.03 3.34 18.13
N TYR A 304 -5.88 2.62 17.02
CA TYR A 304 -6.98 1.98 16.30
C TYR A 304 -6.76 0.47 16.20
N ASP A 305 -7.77 -0.28 16.67
CA ASP A 305 -7.81 -1.75 16.63
C ASP A 305 -8.78 -2.23 15.53
N PRO A 306 -8.27 -2.54 14.32
CA PRO A 306 -9.07 -2.99 13.19
C PRO A 306 -9.42 -4.49 13.22
N THR A 307 -9.26 -5.18 14.36
CA THR A 307 -9.51 -6.63 14.48
C THR A 307 -10.92 -6.98 14.00
N ASN A 308 -11.93 -6.23 14.46
CA ASN A 308 -13.31 -6.36 14.00
C ASN A 308 -14.11 -5.05 14.17
N ARG A 309 -15.37 -5.04 13.73
CA ARG A 309 -16.27 -3.88 13.80
C ARG A 309 -16.55 -3.35 15.20
N PHE A 310 -16.39 -4.18 16.24
CA PHE A 310 -16.62 -3.80 17.63
C PHE A 310 -15.36 -3.17 18.24
N THR A 311 -14.20 -3.83 18.11
CA THR A 311 -12.92 -3.35 18.65
C THR A 311 -12.47 -2.02 18.04
N ALA A 312 -12.87 -1.77 16.79
CA ALA A 312 -12.65 -0.52 16.07
C ALA A 312 -13.38 0.69 16.68
N ASN A 313 -14.40 0.46 17.52
CA ASN A 313 -15.01 1.54 18.31
C ASN A 313 -14.14 1.87 19.52
N ASN A 314 -14.26 3.12 19.96
CA ASN A 314 -13.59 3.53 21.17
C ASN A 314 -14.17 2.81 22.40
N ARG A 315 -13.32 2.61 23.41
CA ARG A 315 -13.72 2.07 24.72
C ARG A 315 -14.87 2.87 25.33
N GLU A 316 -15.63 2.23 26.20
CA GLU A 316 -16.76 2.87 26.90
C GLU A 316 -16.29 4.13 27.65
N GLY A 317 -17.07 5.22 27.55
CA GLY A 317 -16.73 6.52 28.14
C GLY A 317 -16.06 7.51 27.19
N LEU A 318 -15.53 7.05 26.05
CA LEU A 318 -14.94 7.91 25.02
C LEU A 318 -15.93 8.24 23.90
N PRO A 319 -15.76 9.38 23.19
CA PRO A 319 -16.58 9.71 22.03
C PRO A 319 -16.49 8.64 20.93
N ASN A 320 -17.64 8.20 20.39
CA ASN A 320 -17.64 7.34 19.21
C ASN A 320 -17.34 8.18 17.96
N VAL A 321 -16.15 7.99 17.40
CA VAL A 321 -15.68 8.61 16.16
C VAL A 321 -15.22 7.57 15.15
N SER A 322 -15.61 6.30 15.29
CA SER A 322 -15.24 5.21 14.36
C SER A 322 -15.89 5.38 12.98
N GLY A 323 -16.97 6.15 12.90
CA GLY A 323 -17.72 6.42 11.66
C GLY A 323 -18.65 5.29 11.25
N ASP A 324 -18.61 4.15 11.95
CA ASP A 324 -19.62 3.10 11.85
C ASP A 324 -20.78 3.42 12.79
N LYS A 325 -22.00 3.42 12.24
CA LYS A 325 -23.25 3.81 12.92
C LYS A 325 -23.75 2.75 13.90
N ILE A 326 -22.86 2.17 14.70
CA ILE A 326 -23.22 1.24 15.76
C ILE A 326 -23.28 2.07 17.05
N ASP A 327 -24.50 2.27 17.56
CA ASP A 327 -24.77 2.99 18.81
C ASP A 327 -24.49 2.13 20.06
N ASP A 328 -24.08 0.86 19.87
CA ASP A 328 -23.72 -0.08 20.94
C ASP A 328 -22.21 -0.07 21.16
N PHE A 329 -21.79 0.45 22.31
CA PHE A 329 -20.40 0.63 22.72
C PHE A 329 -19.79 -0.62 23.35
N THR A 330 -20.55 -1.71 23.46
CA THR A 330 -20.11 -2.94 24.13
C THR A 330 -18.98 -3.60 23.33
N GLY A 331 -17.79 -3.72 23.94
CA GLY A 331 -16.63 -4.40 23.34
C GLY A 331 -15.70 -3.52 22.49
N GLY A 332 -15.79 -2.19 22.59
CA GLY A 332 -14.80 -1.27 22.00
C GLY A 332 -13.43 -1.39 22.68
N ASN A 333 -12.35 -1.42 21.88
CA ASN A 333 -10.97 -1.49 22.38
C ASN A 333 -10.11 -0.30 21.93
N SER A 334 -10.57 0.48 20.94
CA SER A 334 -9.80 1.59 20.38
C SER A 334 -9.76 2.81 21.32
N HIS A 335 -8.77 3.66 21.06
CA HIS A 335 -8.68 5.01 21.60
C HIS A 335 -8.24 5.92 20.45
N ASN A 336 -9.17 6.20 19.55
CA ASN A 336 -8.90 6.81 18.25
C ASN A 336 -9.68 8.10 18.07
N GLY A 337 -9.03 9.11 17.48
CA GLY A 337 -9.63 10.38 17.06
C GLY A 337 -10.11 11.29 18.19
N VAL A 338 -9.81 10.97 19.45
CA VAL A 338 -10.09 11.84 20.59
C VAL A 338 -8.99 12.90 20.68
N THR A 339 -9.36 14.16 20.46
CA THR A 339 -8.50 15.34 20.64
C THR A 339 -8.32 15.70 22.11
N TYR A 340 -7.06 15.89 22.54
CA TYR A 340 -6.64 16.32 23.86
C TYR A 340 -5.84 17.62 23.81
N GLN A 341 -5.88 18.38 24.91
CA GLN A 341 -4.98 19.49 25.10
C GLN A 341 -3.56 18.93 25.40
N PRO A 342 -2.52 19.43 24.72
CA PRO A 342 -1.16 18.99 24.99
C PRO A 342 -0.72 19.48 26.35
N SER A 343 0.06 18.65 27.05
CA SER A 343 0.50 18.96 28.40
C SER A 343 1.62 20.02 28.43
N GLY A 344 1.99 20.39 29.66
CA GLY A 344 3.19 21.13 29.97
C GLY A 344 4.48 20.29 30.01
N SER A 345 4.44 19.00 29.67
CA SER A 345 5.61 18.10 29.77
C SER A 345 6.67 18.38 28.71
N THR A 346 7.88 17.91 28.98
CA THR A 346 9.08 18.11 28.14
C THR A 346 9.86 16.80 28.06
N TYR A 347 10.86 16.75 27.17
CA TYR A 347 11.78 15.62 27.05
C TYR A 347 12.30 15.10 28.41
N THR A 348 12.64 16.01 29.33
CA THR A 348 13.14 15.69 30.68
C THR A 348 12.15 14.93 31.55
N THR A 349 10.85 15.07 31.32
CA THR A 349 9.81 14.36 32.08
C THR A 349 9.79 12.87 31.74
N TYR A 350 10.03 12.53 30.48
CA TYR A 350 9.90 11.17 29.94
C TYR A 350 11.23 10.63 29.40
N SER A 351 12.38 11.09 29.92
CA SER A 351 13.67 10.79 29.31
C SER A 351 14.01 9.30 29.28
N THR A 352 13.55 8.55 30.28
CA THR A 352 13.78 7.09 30.37
C THR A 352 12.91 6.34 29.37
N GLU A 353 11.63 6.70 29.32
CA GLU A 353 10.63 6.12 28.43
C GLU A 353 10.99 6.44 26.97
N LEU A 354 11.38 7.67 26.67
CA LEU A 354 11.83 8.08 25.34
C LEU A 354 13.10 7.33 24.91
N ALA A 355 14.07 7.15 25.81
CA ALA A 355 15.26 6.36 25.53
C ALA A 355 14.93 4.87 25.27
N TYR A 356 13.98 4.31 26.02
CA TYR A 356 13.47 2.97 25.77
C TYR A 356 12.80 2.87 24.39
N GLN A 357 11.83 3.75 24.09
CA GLN A 357 11.15 3.77 22.79
C GLN A 357 12.11 3.95 21.60
N ALA A 358 13.14 4.80 21.76
CA ALA A 358 14.19 5.01 20.76
C ALA A 358 15.04 3.76 20.46
N SER A 359 15.09 2.79 21.38
CA SER A 359 15.89 1.57 21.23
C SER A 359 15.14 0.42 20.55
N LEU A 360 13.83 0.58 20.33
CA LEU A 360 12.97 -0.49 19.83
C LEU A 360 13.15 -0.73 18.33
N VAL A 361 13.09 -2.01 17.95
CA VAL A 361 13.21 -2.48 16.57
C VAL A 361 12.07 -3.42 16.22
N TYR A 362 11.67 -3.42 14.95
CA TYR A 362 10.79 -4.44 14.40
C TYR A 362 11.53 -5.79 14.25
N PRO A 363 10.82 -6.93 14.08
CA PRO A 363 11.43 -8.25 13.86
C PRO A 363 12.35 -8.36 12.63
N ASN A 364 12.30 -7.37 11.73
CA ASN A 364 13.18 -7.23 10.58
C ASN A 364 14.46 -6.43 10.89
N GLY A 365 14.65 -5.96 12.12
CA GLY A 365 15.80 -5.16 12.56
C GLY A 365 15.70 -3.66 12.31
N ARG A 366 14.66 -3.17 11.61
CA ARG A 366 14.45 -1.74 11.39
C ARG A 366 14.01 -1.07 12.69
N PHE A 367 14.56 0.10 12.99
CA PHE A 367 14.11 0.91 14.12
C PHE A 367 12.63 1.27 13.97
N VAL A 368 11.89 1.20 15.07
CA VAL A 368 10.48 1.59 15.13
C VAL A 368 10.34 3.10 14.93
N ASN A 369 11.21 3.89 15.56
CA ASN A 369 11.22 5.34 15.43
C ASN A 369 12.66 5.88 15.26
N PRO A 370 13.18 5.93 14.01
CA PRO A 370 14.54 6.42 13.75
C PRO A 370 14.71 7.90 14.09
N LEU A 371 13.70 8.75 13.89
CA LEU A 371 13.77 10.18 14.22
C LEU A 371 13.85 10.42 15.74
N LEU A 372 13.11 9.63 16.53
CA LEU A 372 13.21 9.70 17.98
C LEU A 372 14.59 9.24 18.47
N LYS A 373 15.16 8.21 17.85
CA LYS A 373 16.52 7.74 18.16
C LYS A 373 17.55 8.84 17.90
N ASP A 374 17.48 9.51 16.76
CA ASP A 374 18.38 10.61 16.42
C ASP A 374 18.19 11.80 17.39
N ALA A 375 16.93 12.11 17.76
CA ALA A 375 16.61 13.15 18.74
C ALA A 375 17.18 12.83 20.15
N VAL A 376 17.04 11.59 20.62
CA VAL A 376 17.57 11.13 21.92
C VAL A 376 19.10 11.16 21.92
N ALA A 377 19.74 10.83 20.80
CA ALA A 377 21.20 10.90 20.67
C ALA A 377 21.73 12.35 20.77
N LYS A 378 20.92 13.34 20.39
CA LYS A 378 21.21 14.79 20.47
C LYS A 378 20.67 15.47 21.74
N ALA A 379 20.31 14.70 22.77
CA ALA A 379 19.68 15.25 23.97
C ALA A 379 20.49 16.42 24.60
N GLY A 380 19.91 17.62 24.59
CA GLY A 380 20.53 18.85 25.10
C GLY A 380 21.09 19.79 24.02
N GLU A 381 21.00 19.41 22.74
CA GLU A 381 21.29 20.26 21.58
C GLU A 381 19.99 20.76 20.90
N ASP A 382 20.13 21.62 19.89
CA ASP A 382 18.99 22.09 19.09
C ASP A 382 18.50 20.96 18.18
N LEU A 383 17.24 20.55 18.37
CA LEU A 383 16.58 19.54 17.54
C LEU A 383 16.03 20.16 16.25
N THR A 384 16.02 19.38 15.17
CA THR A 384 15.29 19.70 13.94
C THR A 384 13.77 19.68 14.16
N LEU A 385 13.00 20.17 13.17
CA LEU A 385 11.53 20.17 13.25
C LEU A 385 11.00 18.73 13.33
N ALA A 386 11.60 17.81 12.59
CA ALA A 386 11.20 16.43 12.53
C ALA A 386 11.53 15.67 13.83
N GLU A 387 12.74 15.85 14.36
CA GLU A 387 13.17 15.27 15.62
C GLU A 387 12.30 15.74 16.79
N GLN A 388 12.00 17.04 16.86
CA GLN A 388 11.11 17.59 17.89
C GLN A 388 9.69 17.01 17.78
N ALA A 389 9.16 16.87 16.57
CA ALA A 389 7.83 16.28 16.38
C ALA A 389 7.76 14.80 16.74
N ALA A 390 8.85 14.04 16.55
CA ALA A 390 8.95 12.66 17.00
C ALA A 390 8.93 12.55 18.54
N VAL A 391 9.63 13.46 19.24
CA VAL A 391 9.57 13.57 20.71
C VAL A 391 8.16 13.93 21.18
N ASP A 392 7.57 15.00 20.62
CA ASP A 392 6.27 15.52 21.05
C ASP A 392 5.14 14.50 20.82
N SER A 393 5.12 13.84 19.66
CA SER A 393 4.10 12.82 19.36
C SER A 393 4.23 11.58 20.26
N THR A 394 5.46 11.22 20.65
CA THR A 394 5.70 10.13 21.62
C THR A 394 5.25 10.54 23.03
N ILE A 395 5.54 11.77 23.46
CA ILE A 395 5.04 12.31 24.75
C ILE A 395 3.51 12.36 24.75
N CYS A 396 2.87 12.85 23.67
CA CYS A 396 1.42 12.82 23.53
C CYS A 396 0.85 11.40 23.73
N ALA A 397 1.50 10.37 23.16
CA ALA A 397 1.05 9.00 23.30
C ALA A 397 1.23 8.47 24.74
N LEU A 398 2.38 8.74 25.38
CA LEU A 398 2.66 8.35 26.77
C LEU A 398 1.66 8.98 27.76
N GLU A 399 1.30 10.24 27.54
CA GLU A 399 0.39 10.97 28.42
C GLU A 399 -1.05 10.50 28.32
N ILE A 400 -1.51 10.24 27.11
CA ILE A 400 -2.85 9.68 26.92
C ILE A 400 -2.91 8.28 27.55
N TYR A 401 -1.88 7.46 27.30
CA TYR A 401 -1.79 6.12 27.88
C TYR A 401 -1.81 6.15 29.42
N GLY A 402 -0.93 6.93 30.05
CA GLY A 402 -0.87 7.02 31.52
C GLY A 402 -2.08 7.70 32.17
N GLY A 403 -2.90 8.44 31.40
CA GLY A 403 -4.16 9.02 31.86
C GLY A 403 -5.34 8.05 31.85
N ASP A 404 -5.30 7.02 31.00
CA ASP A 404 -6.34 5.99 30.88
C ASP A 404 -6.20 4.85 31.91
N ASP A 405 -4.98 4.56 32.36
CA ASP A 405 -4.70 3.49 33.33
C ASP A 405 -5.11 3.83 34.79
N GLY A 406 -5.67 5.03 35.03
CA GLY A 406 -6.03 5.52 36.37
C GLY A 406 -7.35 4.98 36.96
N GLY A 407 -7.90 3.88 36.45
CA GLY A 407 -9.25 3.47 36.82
C GLY A 407 -9.67 2.03 36.53
N ASP A 408 -8.84 1.01 36.75
CA ASP A 408 -9.36 -0.35 37.03
C ASP A 408 -8.34 -1.31 37.68
N ASP A 409 -7.73 -0.93 38.82
CA ASP A 409 -6.99 -1.89 39.66
C ASP A 409 -7.93 -2.50 40.71
N GLY A 410 -8.77 -3.45 40.27
CA GLY A 410 -9.62 -4.26 41.13
C GLY A 410 -8.98 -5.60 41.53
N GLY A 411 -8.61 -5.75 42.80
CA GLY A 411 -8.39 -7.04 43.49
C GLY A 411 -7.75 -6.81 44.86
N ASP A 412 -8.50 -6.69 45.95
CA ASP A 412 -9.02 -7.77 46.81
C ASP A 412 -7.96 -8.74 47.34
N ASP A 413 -7.29 -8.33 48.42
CA ASP A 413 -6.65 -9.21 49.39
C ASP A 413 -7.12 -8.86 50.80
N GLY A 414 -8.22 -9.49 51.19
CA GLY A 414 -8.59 -9.68 52.59
C GLY A 414 -7.49 -10.40 53.38
N GLY A 415 -6.93 -9.72 54.39
CA GLY A 415 -5.99 -10.25 55.37
C GLY A 415 -6.17 -9.56 56.73
N ASP A 416 -6.26 -10.37 57.77
CA ASP A 416 -6.73 -10.11 59.13
C ASP A 416 -5.62 -9.61 60.08
N ASP A 417 -5.64 -8.34 60.47
CA ASP A 417 -4.76 -7.80 61.52
C ASP A 417 -5.48 -6.73 62.37
N GLY A 418 -6.19 -7.18 63.40
CA GLY A 418 -6.68 -6.30 64.45
C GLY A 418 -5.54 -5.65 65.26
N GLY A 419 -5.56 -4.33 65.39
CA GLY A 419 -4.63 -3.58 66.23
C GLY A 419 -4.99 -2.10 66.36
N ASP A 420 -5.74 -1.79 67.40
CA ASP A 420 -5.90 -0.49 68.05
C ASP A 420 -4.57 0.28 68.12
N ASP A 421 -4.56 1.56 67.69
CA ASP A 421 -3.67 2.65 68.17
C ASP A 421 -4.07 3.98 67.48
N GLY A 422 -4.78 4.83 68.21
CA GLY A 422 -5.08 6.20 67.79
C GLY A 422 -3.88 7.14 67.91
N GLY A 423 -3.73 8.04 66.94
CA GLY A 423 -2.72 9.11 66.98
C GLY A 423 -2.91 10.13 65.86
N ASP A 424 -3.32 11.32 66.27
CA ASP A 424 -3.44 12.58 65.54
C ASP A 424 -2.12 13.08 64.94
N ASP A 425 -2.03 13.20 63.61
CA ASP A 425 -1.21 14.21 62.93
C ASP A 425 -1.79 14.59 61.54
N GLY A 426 -2.31 15.81 61.46
CA GLY A 426 -2.84 16.38 60.23
C GLY A 426 -1.78 16.69 59.18
N GLY A 427 -2.16 16.52 57.92
CA GLY A 427 -1.44 17.02 56.75
C GLY A 427 -1.93 16.33 55.48
N ASP A 428 -2.49 17.13 54.58
CA ASP A 428 -2.61 16.84 53.15
C ASP A 428 -3.72 15.88 52.72
N GLY A 429 -4.93 16.42 52.66
CA GLY A 429 -5.98 15.86 51.81
C GLY A 429 -5.57 15.96 50.35
N VAL A 430 -5.03 14.86 49.80
CA VAL A 430 -4.98 14.63 48.36
C VAL A 430 -6.36 14.12 47.96
N GLY A 431 -6.99 14.86 47.06
CA GLY A 431 -8.38 14.65 46.64
C GLY A 431 -8.58 13.32 45.93
N ASP A 432 -9.68 12.69 46.32
CA ASP A 432 -10.59 11.94 45.45
C ASP A 432 -10.77 12.62 44.08
N ASP A 433 -10.95 11.80 43.04
CA ASP A 433 -11.43 12.14 41.70
C ASP A 433 -10.59 13.11 40.85
N ALA A 434 -9.57 12.55 40.19
CA ALA A 434 -9.09 13.07 38.91
C ALA A 434 -9.21 11.99 37.82
N ILE A 435 -10.45 11.59 37.50
CA ILE A 435 -10.77 11.49 36.07
C ILE A 435 -10.31 12.82 35.51
N LEU A 436 -9.32 12.78 34.63
CA LEU A 436 -8.90 13.91 33.82
C LEU A 436 -10.16 14.54 33.22
N THR A 437 -10.75 15.54 33.88
CA THR A 437 -11.68 16.47 33.27
C THR A 437 -10.84 17.36 32.35
N LEU A 438 -10.34 16.73 31.29
CA LEU A 438 -9.73 17.40 30.15
C LEU A 438 -10.87 18.21 29.54
N ASN A 439 -10.84 19.52 29.76
CA ASN A 439 -11.72 20.43 29.05
C ASN A 439 -11.55 20.14 27.54
N PRO A 440 -12.63 19.86 26.79
CA PRO A 440 -12.58 19.47 25.38
C PRO A 440 -12.21 20.63 24.44
N LYS A 441 -11.40 21.58 24.90
CA LYS A 441 -10.99 22.74 24.12
C LYS A 441 -9.49 22.99 24.32
N PRO A 442 -8.64 22.61 23.34
CA PRO A 442 -7.27 23.07 23.32
C PRO A 442 -7.26 24.60 23.44
N ASN A 443 -6.40 25.17 24.29
CA ASN A 443 -6.35 26.59 24.61
C ASN A 443 -6.49 27.51 23.37
N GLY A 444 -7.72 27.96 23.09
CA GLY A 444 -8.02 28.89 22.00
C GLY A 444 -8.30 28.27 20.61
N TYR A 445 -8.20 26.96 20.42
CA TYR A 445 -8.42 26.29 19.13
C TYR A 445 -9.67 25.40 19.16
N ASP A 446 -10.42 25.36 18.07
CA ASP A 446 -11.62 24.54 17.92
C ASP A 446 -11.33 23.34 17.01
N LEU A 447 -10.93 22.20 17.60
CA LEU A 447 -10.63 20.96 16.86
C LEU A 447 -11.49 19.80 17.40
N PRO A 448 -12.68 19.55 16.83
CA PRO A 448 -13.59 18.50 17.29
C PRO A 448 -12.97 17.09 17.25
N HIS A 449 -13.42 16.20 18.14
CA HIS A 449 -13.08 14.78 18.05
C HIS A 449 -13.49 14.19 16.70
N GLY A 450 -12.69 13.27 16.16
CA GLY A 450 -12.91 12.62 14.87
C GLY A 450 -12.43 13.43 13.66
N THR A 451 -12.02 14.70 13.83
CA THR A 451 -11.47 15.52 12.74
C THR A 451 -10.16 14.94 12.18
N ILE A 452 -9.34 14.39 13.07
CA ILE A 452 -8.13 13.64 12.77
C ILE A 452 -8.27 12.30 13.47
N ARG A 453 -8.03 11.19 12.76
CA ARG A 453 -8.08 9.84 13.32
C ARG A 453 -7.24 8.89 12.49
N GLU A 454 -6.90 7.74 13.05
CA GLU A 454 -6.28 6.66 12.30
C GLU A 454 -7.34 5.76 11.66
N ILE A 455 -7.05 5.23 10.48
CA ILE A 455 -7.84 4.18 9.84
C ILE A 455 -6.92 3.11 9.24
N ALA A 456 -7.42 1.88 9.09
CA ALA A 456 -6.68 0.78 8.47
C ALA A 456 -7.48 0.11 7.35
N PHE A 457 -6.79 -0.29 6.28
CA PHE A 457 -7.37 -0.99 5.12
C PHE A 457 -6.28 -1.75 4.36
N LEU A 458 -6.63 -2.71 3.50
CA LEU A 458 -5.68 -3.37 2.60
C LEU A 458 -5.60 -2.65 1.25
N ASP A 459 -4.37 -2.33 0.83
CA ASP A 459 -4.10 -1.85 -0.52
C ASP A 459 -3.71 -3.03 -1.42
N ALA A 460 -4.61 -3.41 -2.32
CA ALA A 460 -4.42 -4.49 -3.29
C ALA A 460 -3.24 -4.26 -4.26
N ARG A 461 -2.83 -3.01 -4.46
CA ARG A 461 -1.68 -2.66 -5.30
C ARG A 461 -0.36 -2.85 -4.54
N GLN A 462 -0.38 -2.83 -3.21
CA GLN A 462 0.80 -3.10 -2.37
C GLN A 462 0.79 -4.54 -1.92
N ILE A 463 1.61 -5.37 -2.53
CA ILE A 463 1.83 -6.73 -2.04
C ILE A 463 3.13 -6.84 -1.27
N LYS A 464 3.13 -7.76 -0.31
CA LYS A 464 4.24 -8.06 0.58
C LYS A 464 5.49 -8.50 -0.18
N SER A 465 5.36 -9.41 -1.14
CA SER A 465 6.46 -9.83 -2.00
C SER A 465 5.93 -10.24 -3.37
N ILE A 466 6.80 -10.13 -4.38
CA ILE A 466 6.57 -10.56 -5.77
C ILE A 466 7.59 -11.58 -6.26
N ASP A 467 8.72 -11.73 -5.58
CA ASP A 467 9.81 -12.63 -5.97
C ASP A 467 9.87 -13.85 -5.03
N GLU A 468 10.06 -15.04 -5.59
CA GLU A 468 10.29 -16.29 -4.84
C GLU A 468 11.69 -16.30 -4.18
N GLY A 469 12.64 -15.57 -4.76
CA GLY A 469 14.04 -15.53 -4.35
C GLY A 469 14.35 -14.69 -3.11
N TYR A 470 13.35 -14.08 -2.45
CA TYR A 470 13.56 -13.39 -1.18
C TYR A 470 14.14 -14.36 -0.15
N LYS A 471 15.44 -14.25 0.11
CA LYS A 471 16.07 -14.94 1.24
C LYS A 471 16.03 -13.97 2.40
N PRO A 472 15.25 -14.28 3.46
CA PRO A 472 15.23 -13.46 4.66
C PRO A 472 16.67 -13.28 5.12
N ASN A 473 17.38 -14.35 5.49
CA ASN A 473 18.68 -14.35 6.17
C ASN A 473 19.82 -13.45 5.63
N ASP A 474 19.66 -12.82 4.47
CA ASP A 474 20.58 -11.85 3.85
C ASP A 474 20.29 -10.37 4.25
N PHE A 475 19.23 -10.07 5.03
CA PHE A 475 18.95 -8.70 5.48
C PHE A 475 19.69 -8.39 6.78
N GLU A 476 20.83 -7.72 6.64
CA GLU A 476 21.50 -7.06 7.75
C GLU A 476 21.00 -5.60 7.78
N PRO A 477 20.45 -5.09 8.90
CA PRO A 477 19.73 -3.81 9.00
C PRO A 477 20.55 -2.55 8.65
N VAL A 478 21.82 -2.73 8.28
CA VAL A 478 22.80 -1.65 8.05
C VAL A 478 23.64 -1.85 6.78
N THR A 479 23.77 -3.07 6.23
CA THR A 479 24.81 -3.32 5.20
C THR A 479 24.46 -4.22 4.02
N GLN A 480 23.29 -4.91 3.99
CA GLN A 480 23.01 -5.86 2.90
C GLN A 480 21.61 -5.78 2.29
N VAL A 481 21.63 -5.95 0.96
CA VAL A 481 20.51 -5.94 0.02
C VAL A 481 19.73 -7.25 0.12
N SER A 482 18.41 -7.15 0.29
CA SER A 482 17.50 -8.27 0.04
C SER A 482 17.74 -8.85 -1.36
N SER A 483 18.04 -10.15 -1.46
CA SER A 483 18.35 -10.86 -2.72
C SER A 483 17.11 -11.09 -3.63
N THR A 484 16.25 -10.08 -3.75
CA THR A 484 15.15 -10.05 -4.71
C THR A 484 15.68 -10.00 -6.14
N THR A 485 15.11 -10.84 -6.99
CA THR A 485 15.57 -11.07 -8.37
C THR A 485 14.94 -10.09 -9.36
N GLY A 486 13.84 -9.41 -9.00
CA GLY A 486 13.05 -8.59 -9.91
C GLY A 486 12.33 -9.41 -10.98
N ALA A 487 12.16 -10.73 -10.78
CA ALA A 487 11.60 -11.67 -11.75
C ALA A 487 10.07 -11.81 -11.66
N TYR A 488 9.48 -11.38 -10.55
CA TYR A 488 8.05 -11.34 -10.23
C TYR A 488 7.38 -12.72 -10.38
N ASP A 489 8.09 -13.74 -9.88
CA ASP A 489 7.81 -15.17 -10.04
C ASP A 489 7.11 -15.81 -8.82
N LEU A 490 6.90 -15.07 -7.72
CA LEU A 490 6.14 -15.57 -6.58
C LEU A 490 4.72 -15.93 -7.01
N ALA A 491 4.29 -17.15 -6.70
CA ALA A 491 2.95 -17.64 -7.02
C ALA A 491 1.85 -16.71 -6.48
N ILE A 492 0.79 -16.47 -7.26
CA ILE A 492 -0.26 -15.51 -6.93
C ILE A 492 -0.99 -15.88 -5.63
N GLU A 493 -1.10 -17.17 -5.33
CA GLU A 493 -1.75 -17.67 -4.11
C GLU A 493 -0.90 -17.49 -2.85
N LYS A 494 0.37 -17.13 -2.99
CA LYS A 494 1.29 -16.79 -1.88
C LYS A 494 1.38 -15.28 -1.64
N ARG A 495 0.84 -14.46 -2.55
CA ARG A 495 0.87 -12.99 -2.43
C ARG A 495 -0.17 -12.53 -1.43
N GLN A 496 0.17 -11.48 -0.70
CA GLN A 496 -0.69 -10.86 0.29
C GLN A 496 -0.62 -9.35 0.12
N PRO A 497 -1.77 -8.66 0.11
CA PRO A 497 -1.76 -7.21 0.18
C PRO A 497 -1.32 -6.73 1.58
N LEU A 498 -0.64 -5.59 1.62
CA LEU A 498 -0.20 -4.95 2.85
C LEU A 498 -1.35 -4.19 3.50
N GLU A 499 -1.42 -4.25 4.82
CA GLU A 499 -2.27 -3.34 5.59
C GLU A 499 -1.65 -1.94 5.60
N ILE A 500 -2.45 -0.97 5.22
CA ILE A 500 -2.13 0.45 5.24
C ILE A 500 -2.83 1.06 6.42
N ARG A 501 -2.05 1.71 7.29
CA ARG A 501 -2.55 2.65 8.28
C ARG A 501 -2.45 4.05 7.70
N ALA A 502 -3.52 4.82 7.81
CA ALA A 502 -3.57 6.18 7.32
C ALA A 502 -4.12 7.14 8.37
N THR A 503 -3.52 8.33 8.44
CA THR A 503 -4.06 9.43 9.23
C THR A 503 -5.12 10.11 8.38
N GLU A 504 -6.39 9.90 8.73
CA GLU A 504 -7.55 10.47 8.06
C GLU A 504 -7.76 11.92 8.54
N LEU A 505 -7.94 12.82 7.58
CA LEU A 505 -8.20 14.25 7.78
C LEU A 505 -9.58 14.59 7.23
N ASP A 506 -10.51 14.98 8.10
CA ASP A 506 -11.81 15.52 7.68
C ASP A 506 -11.66 16.98 7.25
N LEU A 507 -11.60 17.20 5.94
CA LEU A 507 -11.42 18.54 5.38
C LEU A 507 -12.63 19.45 5.63
N ASN A 508 -13.82 18.89 5.78
CA ASN A 508 -15.03 19.67 6.06
C ASN A 508 -15.06 20.19 7.50
N GLU A 509 -14.51 19.45 8.45
CA GLU A 509 -14.36 19.93 9.82
C GLU A 509 -13.14 20.88 9.94
N LEU A 510 -11.98 20.52 9.37
CA LEU A 510 -10.80 21.39 9.37
C LEU A 510 -11.07 22.79 8.78
N ARG A 511 -11.85 22.89 7.69
CA ARG A 511 -12.15 24.20 7.07
C ARG A 511 -13.07 25.09 7.91
N LYS A 512 -13.87 24.50 8.82
CA LYS A 512 -14.81 25.22 9.70
C LYS A 512 -14.18 25.54 11.05
N SER A 513 -13.28 24.68 11.50
CA SER A 513 -12.52 24.81 12.74
C SER A 513 -11.68 26.08 12.77
N LYS A 514 -11.93 26.92 13.78
CA LYS A 514 -11.25 28.20 13.97
C LYS A 514 -10.01 28.06 14.85
N ALA A 515 -8.95 28.77 14.48
CA ALA A 515 -7.75 28.96 15.29
C ALA A 515 -7.85 30.25 16.14
N ALA A 516 -7.09 30.32 17.25
CA ALA A 516 -7.11 31.47 18.15
C ALA A 516 -6.48 32.72 17.51
N THR A 517 -7.33 33.69 17.17
CA THR A 517 -6.90 35.06 16.82
C THR A 517 -7.97 36.06 17.25
N GLY A 518 -7.58 37.13 17.95
CA GLY A 518 -8.46 38.24 18.30
C GLY A 518 -8.37 39.38 17.28
N GLY A 519 -9.43 39.60 16.49
CA GLY A 519 -9.50 40.70 15.49
C GLY A 519 -10.59 40.49 14.42
N ASP A 520 -10.77 41.46 13.52
CA ASP A 520 -11.75 41.50 12.40
C ASP A 520 -11.70 40.24 11.48
N ASP A 521 -12.70 40.06 10.60
CA ASP A 521 -12.90 38.85 9.76
C ASP A 521 -11.68 38.40 8.93
N ASP A 522 -10.79 39.31 8.49
CA ASP A 522 -9.58 38.97 7.73
C ASP A 522 -8.42 38.49 8.62
N ALA A 523 -8.47 38.70 9.93
CA ALA A 523 -7.49 38.18 10.89
C ALA A 523 -7.84 36.78 11.42
N GLN A 524 -9.07 36.30 11.17
CA GLN A 524 -9.52 34.98 11.61
C GLN A 524 -8.79 33.86 10.85
N GLU A 525 -8.12 32.99 11.62
CA GLU A 525 -7.44 31.79 11.12
C GLU A 525 -8.27 30.52 11.32
N TYR A 526 -7.95 29.49 10.54
CA TYR A 526 -8.65 28.20 10.53
C TYR A 526 -7.65 27.04 10.57
N MET A 527 -8.15 25.83 10.83
CA MET A 527 -7.33 24.61 10.78
C MET A 527 -7.01 24.16 9.35
N ILE A 528 -7.72 24.67 8.34
CA ILE A 528 -7.13 24.94 7.02
C ILE A 528 -6.69 26.41 6.99
N PRO A 529 -5.41 26.72 7.24
CA PRO A 529 -4.83 28.06 7.27
C PRO A 529 -5.29 28.97 6.13
N ASN A 530 -5.30 30.28 6.35
CA ASN A 530 -5.55 31.23 5.25
C ASN A 530 -4.53 31.06 4.10
N SER A 531 -3.30 30.64 4.37
CA SER A 531 -2.30 30.28 3.35
C SER A 531 -2.66 29.02 2.53
N GLY A 532 -3.51 28.16 3.08
CA GLY A 532 -3.86 26.84 2.55
C GLY A 532 -2.90 25.71 2.92
N ILE A 533 -1.76 25.98 3.57
CA ILE A 533 -0.69 25.00 3.75
C ILE A 533 -0.99 24.04 4.91
N ILE A 534 -1.06 22.75 4.60
CA ILE A 534 -1.08 21.65 5.55
C ILE A 534 0.07 20.70 5.20
N TYR A 535 0.95 20.45 6.16
CA TYR A 535 1.94 19.39 6.09
C TYR A 535 1.52 18.22 6.96
N ALA A 536 1.41 17.03 6.39
CA ALA A 536 0.95 15.84 7.11
C ALA A 536 1.87 14.65 6.85
N THR A 537 2.27 13.96 7.92
CA THR A 537 3.20 12.83 7.85
C THR A 537 2.98 11.84 9.01
N ARG A 538 3.65 10.70 8.92
CA ARG A 538 3.66 9.63 9.92
C ARG A 538 5.09 9.07 10.07
N ASP A 539 5.46 8.75 11.31
CA ASP A 539 6.80 8.23 11.66
C ASP A 539 6.90 6.70 11.56
N ASP A 540 5.77 5.98 11.52
CA ASP A 540 5.70 4.52 11.36
C ASP A 540 5.72 4.05 9.89
N ALA A 541 5.74 4.98 8.93
CA ALA A 541 5.83 4.64 7.52
C ALA A 541 7.24 4.16 7.17
N LEU A 542 7.32 2.96 6.58
CA LEU A 542 8.59 2.33 6.24
C LEU A 542 8.77 2.35 4.71
N PRO A 543 9.71 3.15 4.17
CA PRO A 543 9.97 3.19 2.74
C PRO A 543 10.62 1.90 2.24
N ASP A 544 10.70 1.78 0.91
CA ASP A 544 11.41 0.71 0.21
C ASP A 544 12.93 0.89 0.37
N GLN A 545 13.59 -0.11 0.97
CA GLN A 545 15.01 -0.06 1.31
C GLN A 545 15.79 -1.21 0.66
N THR A 546 15.68 -1.33 -0.66
CA THR A 546 16.37 -2.36 -1.45
C THR A 546 17.81 -2.02 -1.78
N THR A 547 18.16 -0.72 -1.82
CA THR A 547 19.51 -0.23 -2.12
C THR A 547 20.14 0.47 -0.91
N PRO A 548 21.27 -0.02 -0.36
CA PRO A 548 21.98 0.64 0.73
C PRO A 548 22.69 1.91 0.25
N ASN A 549 22.75 2.94 1.08
CA ASN A 549 23.63 4.09 0.87
C ASN A 549 25.00 3.73 1.45
N LEU A 550 26.02 3.71 0.58
CA LEU A 550 27.39 3.37 0.96
C LEU A 550 28.13 4.49 1.72
N ALA A 551 27.46 5.60 2.03
CA ALA A 551 28.05 6.80 2.67
C ALA A 551 27.67 7.01 4.14
N ASP A 552 26.45 6.64 4.57
CA ASP A 552 25.93 6.96 5.92
C ASP A 552 25.11 5.81 6.56
N ASP A 553 25.31 4.56 6.17
CA ASP A 553 24.61 3.38 6.73
C ASP A 553 23.06 3.45 6.65
N ARG A 554 22.50 4.47 5.99
CA ARG A 554 21.08 4.63 5.64
C ARG A 554 20.81 4.04 4.24
N PRO A 555 19.56 3.81 3.83
CA PRO A 555 19.26 3.37 2.47
C PRO A 555 19.15 4.55 1.48
N ASP A 556 19.56 4.33 0.24
CA ASP A 556 19.32 5.28 -0.85
C ASP A 556 17.89 5.06 -1.39
N LEU A 557 16.95 5.87 -0.91
CA LEU A 557 15.54 5.75 -1.26
C LEU A 557 15.28 6.05 -2.74
N LYS A 558 16.05 6.95 -3.36
CA LYS A 558 15.84 7.33 -4.76
C LYS A 558 16.35 6.24 -5.69
N ALA A 559 17.46 5.59 -5.34
CA ALA A 559 17.94 4.41 -6.05
C ALA A 559 17.00 3.22 -5.85
N SER A 560 16.54 2.97 -4.61
CA SER A 560 15.56 1.91 -4.30
C SER A 560 14.27 2.09 -5.11
N ALA A 561 13.73 3.32 -5.16
CA ALA A 561 12.55 3.66 -5.96
C ALA A 561 12.71 3.43 -7.48
N ALA A 562 13.92 3.19 -7.97
CA ALA A 562 14.22 2.99 -9.38
C ALA A 562 14.78 1.59 -9.71
N ASP A 563 15.05 0.72 -8.73
CA ASP A 563 15.77 -0.54 -8.93
C ASP A 563 14.88 -1.75 -9.29
N PHE A 564 13.56 -1.56 -9.26
CA PHE A 564 12.51 -2.56 -9.58
C PHE A 564 12.39 -3.74 -8.62
N LYS A 565 13.14 -3.69 -7.53
CA LYS A 565 13.01 -4.62 -6.42
C LYS A 565 11.94 -4.11 -5.48
N LEU A 566 11.43 -5.01 -4.65
CA LEU A 566 10.42 -4.67 -3.68
C LEU A 566 10.89 -5.15 -2.32
N ASP A 567 11.14 -4.23 -1.40
CA ASP A 567 11.41 -4.53 0.00
C ASP A 567 10.13 -5.09 0.66
N PRO A 568 10.10 -6.35 1.11
CA PRO A 568 8.93 -6.89 1.78
C PRO A 568 8.63 -6.25 3.14
N THR A 569 9.64 -5.63 3.75
CA THR A 569 9.54 -4.98 5.05
C THR A 569 8.91 -3.59 4.98
N ARG A 570 8.77 -3.00 3.78
CA ARG A 570 8.15 -1.68 3.59
C ARG A 570 6.72 -1.65 4.10
N ARG A 571 6.29 -0.47 4.55
CA ARG A 571 4.94 -0.18 5.05
C ARG A 571 4.52 1.18 4.48
N PRO A 572 3.82 1.22 3.35
CA PRO A 572 3.42 2.45 2.67
C PRO A 572 2.20 3.09 3.35
N HIS A 573 2.30 3.29 4.67
CA HIS A 573 1.35 4.06 5.48
C HIS A 573 1.28 5.50 4.97
N GLY A 574 0.14 6.16 5.14
CA GLY A 574 -0.14 7.38 4.40
C GLY A 574 -1.09 8.36 5.07
N ILE A 575 -1.55 9.34 4.30
CA ILE A 575 -2.54 10.34 4.73
C ILE A 575 -3.81 10.14 3.91
N MET A 576 -4.98 10.22 4.54
CA MET A 576 -6.26 10.11 3.84
C MET A 576 -7.07 11.39 3.97
N LEU A 577 -7.57 11.90 2.84
CA LEU A 577 -8.47 13.05 2.80
C LEU A 577 -9.90 12.57 2.59
N VAL A 578 -10.79 13.00 3.49
CA VAL A 578 -12.22 12.71 3.42
C VAL A 578 -13.03 14.00 3.49
N ASN A 579 -14.28 13.92 3.04
CA ASN A 579 -15.25 15.04 3.09
C ASN A 579 -14.71 16.33 2.43
N GLY A 580 -13.88 16.19 1.41
CA GLY A 580 -13.19 17.28 0.70
C GLY A 580 -14.01 17.99 -0.38
N GLU A 581 -15.32 17.76 -0.45
CA GLU A 581 -16.18 18.32 -1.50
C GLU A 581 -16.13 19.86 -1.56
N LYS A 582 -15.88 20.51 -0.42
CA LYS A 582 -15.77 21.97 -0.27
C LYS A 582 -14.52 22.32 0.52
N LEU A 583 -13.78 23.34 0.08
CA LEU A 583 -12.53 23.79 0.72
C LEU A 583 -12.58 25.24 1.23
N TRP A 584 -13.66 25.97 0.95
CA TRP A 584 -13.82 27.35 1.40
C TRP A 584 -14.01 27.46 2.92
N ARG A 585 -13.52 28.56 3.50
CA ARG A 585 -13.64 28.87 4.94
C ARG A 585 -14.92 29.64 5.23
N THR A 586 -15.20 30.64 4.39
CA THR A 586 -16.48 31.39 4.37
C THR A 586 -17.04 31.50 2.95
N GLU A 587 -18.36 31.65 2.81
CA GLU A 587 -19.01 31.84 1.50
C GLU A 587 -18.64 33.20 0.84
N GLY A 588 -18.36 34.22 1.65
CA GLY A 588 -18.02 35.56 1.18
C GLY A 588 -16.57 35.68 0.72
N PHE A 589 -16.31 36.68 -0.13
CA PHE A 589 -14.95 37.04 -0.54
C PHE A 589 -14.09 37.48 0.66
N ARG A 590 -12.93 36.84 0.82
CA ARG A 590 -11.86 37.22 1.75
C ARG A 590 -10.55 37.31 0.98
N LYS A 591 -9.84 38.43 1.09
CA LYS A 591 -8.59 38.66 0.34
C LYS A 591 -7.47 37.70 0.78
N VAL A 592 -7.46 37.31 2.05
CA VAL A 592 -6.41 36.49 2.68
C VAL A 592 -6.57 35.00 2.43
N GLU A 593 -7.81 34.52 2.21
CA GLU A 593 -8.09 33.10 2.03
C GLU A 593 -7.52 32.59 0.71
N LYS A 594 -6.62 31.62 0.79
CA LYS A 594 -6.11 30.81 -0.31
C LYS A 594 -6.83 29.47 -0.40
N GLY A 595 -6.40 28.69 -1.37
CA GLY A 595 -6.85 27.32 -1.60
C GLY A 595 -6.43 26.33 -0.51
N LEU A 596 -6.18 25.09 -0.92
CA LEU A 596 -5.53 24.05 -0.13
C LEU A 596 -4.19 23.71 -0.79
N ILE A 597 -3.13 23.64 0.01
CA ILE A 597 -1.87 23.01 -0.37
C ILE A 597 -1.61 21.94 0.68
N LEU A 598 -1.84 20.68 0.34
CA LEU A 598 -1.41 19.56 1.18
C LEU A 598 -0.06 19.06 0.69
N SER A 599 0.91 18.97 1.59
CA SER A 599 2.20 18.32 1.32
C SER A 599 2.43 17.15 2.26
N SER A 600 2.90 16.04 1.70
CA SER A 600 3.31 14.85 2.44
C SER A 600 4.50 14.17 1.78
N ASN A 601 5.42 13.63 2.57
CA ASN A 601 6.43 12.66 2.11
C ASN A 601 5.85 11.25 1.94
N LEU A 602 4.56 11.04 2.24
CA LEU A 602 3.91 9.74 2.21
C LEU A 602 2.92 9.61 1.04
N PRO A 603 2.43 8.39 0.74
CA PRO A 603 1.26 8.20 -0.11
C PRO A 603 0.01 8.90 0.45
N VAL A 604 -0.79 9.50 -0.43
CA VAL A 604 -2.05 10.19 -0.10
C VAL A 604 -3.24 9.49 -0.75
N TYR A 605 -4.29 9.27 0.03
CA TYR A 605 -5.56 8.69 -0.41
C TYR A 605 -6.64 9.79 -0.40
N ILE A 606 -7.44 9.91 -1.45
CA ILE A 606 -8.52 10.90 -1.53
C ILE A 606 -9.82 10.18 -1.75
N LYS A 607 -10.74 10.28 -0.79
CA LYS A 607 -11.99 9.53 -0.77
C LYS A 607 -13.21 10.42 -0.96
N GLY A 608 -14.05 10.03 -1.92
CA GLY A 608 -15.27 10.74 -2.27
C GLY A 608 -15.00 11.97 -3.11
N ASP A 609 -16.06 12.73 -3.36
CA ASP A 609 -15.94 13.91 -4.20
C ASP A 609 -15.03 14.96 -3.57
N PHE A 610 -14.19 15.56 -4.39
CA PHE A 610 -13.16 16.49 -3.96
C PHE A 610 -13.23 17.80 -4.74
N ASN A 611 -13.49 18.89 -4.02
CA ASN A 611 -13.40 20.26 -4.48
C ASN A 611 -14.23 20.57 -5.75
N LYS A 612 -15.54 20.31 -5.73
CA LYS A 612 -16.40 20.53 -6.91
C LYS A 612 -16.63 22.02 -7.19
N HIS A 613 -16.81 22.36 -8.47
CA HIS A 613 -17.50 23.59 -8.86
C HIS A 613 -18.99 23.46 -8.58
N GLN A 614 -19.46 24.25 -7.62
CA GLN A 614 -20.86 24.22 -7.22
C GLN A 614 -21.26 25.52 -6.53
N SER A 615 -22.56 25.82 -6.54
CA SER A 615 -23.15 26.94 -5.80
C SER A 615 -24.41 26.44 -5.11
N GLY A 616 -24.40 26.41 -3.78
CA GLY A 616 -25.53 25.88 -3.01
C GLY A 616 -25.85 24.40 -3.29
N GLY A 617 -24.84 23.61 -3.70
CA GLY A 617 -24.98 22.19 -4.04
C GLY A 617 -25.32 21.89 -5.50
N ALA A 618 -25.62 22.92 -6.32
CA ALA A 618 -25.82 22.74 -7.75
C ALA A 618 -24.50 22.91 -8.50
N ALA A 619 -24.20 22.02 -9.46
CA ALA A 619 -23.00 22.12 -10.29
C ALA A 619 -22.93 23.46 -11.04
N VAL A 620 -21.74 24.03 -11.11
CA VAL A 620 -21.44 25.27 -11.84
C VAL A 620 -20.39 24.94 -12.90
N GLU A 621 -20.64 25.32 -14.15
CA GLU A 621 -19.68 25.17 -15.25
C GLU A 621 -19.23 26.55 -15.75
N GLU A 622 -18.12 26.58 -16.49
CA GLU A 622 -17.54 27.75 -17.17
C GLU A 622 -18.55 28.53 -18.02
N PHE A 623 -19.55 27.83 -18.57
CA PHE A 623 -20.60 28.38 -19.42
C PHE A 623 -21.98 28.06 -18.84
N MET A 624 -22.97 28.87 -19.21
CA MET A 624 -24.37 28.65 -18.83
C MET A 624 -24.99 27.46 -19.56
N GLU A 625 -24.41 27.06 -20.70
CA GLU A 625 -24.77 25.87 -21.43
C GLU A 625 -24.08 24.63 -20.81
N THR A 626 -24.86 23.69 -20.26
CA THR A 626 -24.33 22.42 -19.75
C THR A 626 -24.10 21.43 -20.88
N VAL A 627 -22.96 20.74 -20.90
CA VAL A 627 -22.64 19.74 -21.92
C VAL A 627 -22.35 18.38 -21.30
N ALA A 628 -23.00 17.34 -21.84
CA ALA A 628 -22.69 15.96 -21.51
C ALA A 628 -21.56 15.45 -22.42
N LEU A 629 -20.28 15.64 -22.04
CA LEU A 629 -19.08 15.01 -22.62
C LEU A 629 -19.12 14.67 -24.13
N THR A 630 -19.64 15.58 -24.97
CA THR A 630 -19.63 15.50 -26.44
C THR A 630 -18.62 16.52 -27.00
N PRO A 631 -18.24 16.44 -28.30
CA PRO A 631 -17.34 17.40 -28.94
C PRO A 631 -17.82 18.87 -28.93
N ASP A 632 -19.01 19.12 -28.39
CA ASP A 632 -19.74 20.40 -28.43
C ASP A 632 -19.21 21.41 -27.38
N PHE A 633 -18.08 21.15 -26.71
CA PHE A 633 -17.45 22.09 -25.76
C PHE A 633 -17.25 23.48 -26.38
N TYR A 634 -16.80 23.51 -27.64
CA TYR A 634 -16.55 24.74 -28.41
C TYR A 634 -17.83 25.38 -28.98
N ASP A 635 -18.99 24.74 -28.87
CA ASP A 635 -20.27 25.29 -29.30
C ASP A 635 -20.94 26.13 -28.19
N ARG A 636 -20.37 26.13 -26.97
CA ARG A 636 -20.81 26.97 -25.84
C ARG A 636 -20.38 28.43 -26.05
N ALA A 637 -21.26 29.37 -25.74
CA ALA A 637 -21.05 30.77 -26.10
C ALA A 637 -21.29 31.76 -24.95
N THR A 638 -21.95 31.33 -23.87
CA THR A 638 -22.34 32.22 -22.77
C THR A 638 -21.55 31.89 -21.51
N PRO A 639 -20.48 32.65 -21.18
CA PRO A 639 -19.74 32.45 -19.94
C PRO A 639 -20.64 32.58 -18.71
N ASN A 640 -20.45 31.71 -17.74
CA ASN A 640 -21.15 31.75 -16.48
C ASN A 640 -20.44 32.72 -15.53
N PRO A 641 -21.04 33.86 -15.15
CA PRO A 641 -20.40 34.85 -14.29
C PRO A 641 -20.23 34.38 -12.85
N ASN A 642 -20.79 33.22 -12.48
CA ASN A 642 -20.66 32.62 -11.16
C ASN A 642 -19.60 31.50 -11.09
N PHE A 643 -18.94 31.17 -12.20
CA PHE A 643 -17.88 30.16 -12.24
C PHE A 643 -16.55 30.74 -11.75
N ALA A 644 -15.81 29.97 -10.93
CA ALA A 644 -14.49 30.33 -10.42
C ALA A 644 -14.40 31.75 -9.79
N CYS A 645 -15.49 32.22 -9.17
CA CYS A 645 -15.56 33.55 -8.56
C CYS A 645 -16.12 33.49 -7.15
N ARG A 646 -15.85 34.52 -6.32
CA ARG A 646 -16.40 34.60 -4.96
C ARG A 646 -17.58 35.55 -4.88
N LYS A 647 -18.59 35.13 -4.11
CA LYS A 647 -19.76 35.95 -3.81
C LYS A 647 -19.32 37.26 -3.15
N GLY A 648 -19.65 38.38 -3.79
CA GLY A 648 -19.32 39.71 -3.30
C GLY A 648 -17.87 40.14 -3.53
N ASP A 649 -17.11 39.49 -4.42
CA ASP A 649 -15.78 39.97 -4.82
C ASP A 649 -15.90 41.35 -5.53
N PRO A 650 -15.29 42.42 -4.98
CA PRO A 650 -15.39 43.76 -5.55
C PRO A 650 -14.75 43.90 -6.94
N ARG A 651 -13.88 42.96 -7.33
CA ARG A 651 -13.26 42.93 -8.67
C ARG A 651 -14.18 42.29 -9.72
N LEU A 652 -15.14 41.48 -9.29
CA LEU A 652 -16.05 40.71 -10.15
C LEU A 652 -17.52 41.00 -9.78
N PRO A 653 -18.05 42.21 -10.06
CA PRO A 653 -19.37 42.64 -9.59
C PRO A 653 -20.55 41.82 -10.15
N ASN A 654 -20.34 41.04 -11.21
CA ASN A 654 -21.37 40.18 -11.82
C ASN A 654 -21.48 38.79 -11.13
N CYS A 655 -20.56 38.47 -10.21
CA CYS A 655 -20.56 37.24 -9.43
C CYS A 655 -21.52 37.36 -8.23
N THR A 656 -22.76 36.88 -8.40
CA THR A 656 -23.84 37.06 -7.40
C THR A 656 -24.13 35.80 -6.59
N GLY A 657 -24.03 34.62 -7.21
CA GLY A 657 -24.12 33.31 -6.55
C GLY A 657 -22.78 32.87 -5.98
N GLY A 658 -21.70 33.08 -6.74
CA GLY A 658 -20.35 32.61 -6.39
C GLY A 658 -20.18 31.10 -6.49
N ASP A 659 -18.92 30.69 -6.59
CA ASP A 659 -18.47 29.31 -6.65
C ASP A 659 -17.89 28.86 -5.30
N ASP A 660 -18.25 27.65 -4.88
CA ASP A 660 -17.70 27.00 -3.70
C ASP A 660 -16.28 26.46 -3.96
N TRP A 661 -15.86 26.30 -5.22
CA TRP A 661 -14.53 25.79 -5.58
C TRP A 661 -13.39 26.70 -5.08
N ARG A 662 -12.26 26.10 -4.69
CA ARG A 662 -11.00 26.79 -4.37
C ARG A 662 -9.84 26.06 -5.04
N SER A 663 -8.73 26.76 -5.34
CA SER A 663 -7.51 26.09 -5.79
C SER A 663 -7.11 24.98 -4.80
N ALA A 664 -6.72 23.82 -5.29
CA ALA A 664 -6.30 22.70 -4.45
C ALA A 664 -5.09 22.02 -5.09
N THR A 665 -3.96 22.03 -4.38
CA THR A 665 -2.72 21.38 -4.78
C THR A 665 -2.39 20.32 -3.74
N ILE A 666 -2.19 19.09 -4.21
CA ILE A 666 -1.72 17.99 -3.38
C ILE A 666 -0.31 17.63 -3.85
N ILE A 667 0.60 17.48 -2.91
CA ILE A 667 2.01 17.15 -3.10
C ILE A 667 2.29 15.89 -2.28
N SER A 668 2.63 14.77 -2.91
CA SER A 668 2.76 13.49 -2.22
C SER A 668 3.73 12.53 -2.90
N ASP A 669 4.11 11.46 -2.21
CA ASP A 669 4.88 10.37 -2.81
C ASP A 669 4.09 9.64 -3.92
N ALA A 670 2.83 9.33 -3.65
CA ALA A 670 1.91 8.69 -4.58
C ALA A 670 0.46 9.09 -4.24
N MET A 671 -0.45 9.08 -5.22
CA MET A 671 -1.86 9.45 -5.00
C MET A 671 -2.83 8.36 -5.41
N THR A 672 -3.73 7.99 -4.50
CA THR A 672 -4.80 7.01 -4.72
C THR A 672 -6.17 7.64 -4.58
N LEU A 673 -7.00 7.51 -5.61
CA LEU A 673 -8.36 8.01 -5.67
C LEU A 673 -9.34 6.90 -5.31
N LEU A 674 -10.23 7.20 -4.37
CA LEU A 674 -11.24 6.30 -3.83
C LEU A 674 -12.61 6.94 -4.01
N SER A 675 -13.58 6.16 -4.44
CA SER A 675 -14.96 6.59 -4.55
C SER A 675 -15.60 6.77 -3.18
N GLY A 676 -16.75 7.45 -3.13
CA GLY A 676 -17.52 7.59 -1.89
C GLY A 676 -17.96 6.26 -1.27
N ASN A 677 -18.05 5.19 -2.08
CA ASN A 677 -18.50 3.86 -1.67
C ASN A 677 -17.39 2.94 -1.16
N PHE A 678 -16.13 3.36 -1.19
CA PHE A 678 -15.03 2.54 -0.68
C PHE A 678 -15.23 2.26 0.82
N ARG A 679 -15.25 0.99 1.20
CA ARG A 679 -15.29 0.55 2.59
C ARG A 679 -13.93 -0.03 3.00
N TYR A 680 -13.40 0.49 4.10
CA TYR A 680 -12.14 0.03 4.68
C TYR A 680 -12.26 -1.44 5.12
N GLY A 681 -13.28 -1.79 5.91
CA GLY A 681 -13.48 -3.15 6.41
C GLY A 681 -12.55 -3.50 7.58
N PHE A 682 -12.54 -4.76 7.99
CA PHE A 682 -11.84 -5.23 9.20
C PHE A 682 -11.03 -6.49 8.95
N ARG A 683 -10.04 -6.74 9.81
CA ARG A 683 -9.13 -7.91 9.71
C ARG A 683 -9.88 -9.24 9.72
N ASN A 684 -10.89 -9.40 10.59
CA ASN A 684 -11.69 -10.61 10.69
C ASN A 684 -12.54 -10.91 9.44
N GLU A 685 -12.86 -9.91 8.61
CA GLU A 685 -13.62 -10.11 7.37
C GLU A 685 -12.82 -10.88 6.31
N GLY A 686 -11.49 -10.78 6.38
CA GLY A 686 -10.55 -11.41 5.47
C GLY A 686 -9.53 -12.34 6.14
N ASP A 687 -9.75 -12.74 7.39
CA ASP A 687 -8.80 -13.53 8.20
C ASP A 687 -7.37 -12.99 8.18
N TYR A 688 -7.20 -11.67 8.20
CA TYR A 688 -5.88 -11.05 8.06
C TYR A 688 -4.90 -11.55 9.13
N ASP A 689 -5.34 -11.67 10.37
CA ASP A 689 -4.54 -12.11 11.52
C ASP A 689 -4.05 -13.57 11.44
N LEU A 690 -4.63 -14.38 10.55
CA LEU A 690 -4.27 -15.80 10.34
C LEU A 690 -3.20 -16.01 9.25
N ARG A 691 -2.91 -14.96 8.49
CA ARG A 691 -1.98 -14.96 7.37
C ARG A 691 -0.53 -14.96 7.87
N ASN A 692 0.40 -15.33 6.99
CA ASN A 692 1.82 -15.14 7.26
C ASN A 692 2.22 -13.67 7.09
N ASN A 693 1.75 -12.77 7.97
CA ASN A 693 2.08 -11.33 7.91
C ASN A 693 3.47 -11.02 8.50
N ARG A 694 4.00 -11.94 9.30
CA ARG A 694 5.31 -11.86 9.96
C ARG A 694 6.44 -11.83 8.91
N ILE A 695 7.43 -10.96 9.12
CA ILE A 695 8.65 -10.89 8.29
C ILE A 695 9.81 -10.79 9.26
N ASP A 696 10.45 -11.93 9.48
CA ASP A 696 11.48 -12.03 10.50
C ASP A 696 12.82 -12.28 9.85
N ASN A 697 13.78 -11.45 10.25
CA ASN A 697 15.01 -11.39 9.51
C ASN A 697 16.26 -11.00 10.30
N THR A 698 16.27 -11.27 11.60
CA THR A 698 17.45 -10.93 12.39
C THR A 698 18.01 -12.14 13.08
N SER A 699 19.20 -12.56 12.68
CA SER A 699 20.07 -13.31 13.58
C SER A 699 20.56 -12.39 14.70
N GLY A 700 20.31 -12.73 15.96
CA GLY A 700 20.89 -12.01 17.11
C GLY A 700 19.91 -11.37 18.10
N PHE A 701 18.60 -11.44 17.86
CA PHE A 701 17.58 -10.91 18.79
C PHE A 701 16.57 -11.97 19.30
N GLY A 702 16.92 -13.26 19.22
CA GLY A 702 16.02 -14.34 19.69
C GLY A 702 14.72 -14.47 18.88
N VAL A 703 14.77 -14.16 17.59
CA VAL A 703 13.62 -14.23 16.67
C VAL A 703 13.83 -15.35 15.66
N ASP A 704 12.80 -16.18 15.45
CA ASP A 704 12.81 -17.23 14.42
C ASP A 704 13.00 -16.67 13.02
N THR A 705 13.74 -17.38 12.17
CA THR A 705 13.87 -16.99 10.76
C THR A 705 12.55 -17.16 10.02
N ALA A 706 12.32 -16.40 8.93
CA ALA A 706 11.09 -16.58 8.14
C ALA A 706 10.95 -18.01 7.56
N LYS A 707 12.07 -18.73 7.35
CA LYS A 707 12.03 -20.15 6.97
C LYS A 707 11.48 -21.01 8.12
N THR A 708 12.00 -20.84 9.34
CA THR A 708 11.51 -21.55 10.53
C THR A 708 10.01 -21.35 10.72
N ILE A 709 9.52 -20.13 10.55
CA ILE A 709 8.08 -19.81 10.65
C ILE A 709 7.28 -20.47 9.53
N ALA A 710 7.78 -20.43 8.29
CA ALA A 710 7.13 -21.11 7.17
C ALA A 710 7.04 -22.62 7.40
N ASP A 711 8.12 -23.24 7.86
CA ASP A 711 8.17 -24.68 8.17
C ASP A 711 7.21 -25.03 9.33
N ALA A 712 7.19 -24.21 10.39
CA ALA A 712 6.25 -24.38 11.50
C ALA A 712 4.78 -24.33 11.03
N ARG A 713 4.45 -23.39 10.13
CA ARG A 713 3.10 -23.32 9.52
C ARG A 713 2.78 -24.56 8.69
N LEU A 714 3.73 -25.04 7.87
CA LEU A 714 3.58 -26.26 7.08
C LEU A 714 3.35 -27.48 7.97
N ASN A 715 4.07 -27.59 9.10
CA ASN A 715 3.85 -28.62 10.11
C ASN A 715 2.45 -28.55 10.71
N GLN A 716 1.87 -27.35 10.82
CA GLN A 716 0.48 -27.17 11.24
C GLN A 716 -0.55 -27.35 10.10
N GLY A 717 -0.15 -27.76 8.90
CA GLY A 717 -1.06 -28.02 7.78
C GLY A 717 -1.54 -26.75 7.09
N PHE A 718 -0.85 -25.62 7.30
CA PHE A 718 -1.10 -24.36 6.64
C PHE A 718 -0.02 -24.09 5.60
N TRP A 719 -0.44 -23.63 4.44
CA TRP A 719 0.47 -23.02 3.48
C TRP A 719 0.87 -21.61 3.97
N ASP A 720 1.53 -20.84 3.11
CA ASP A 720 1.87 -19.43 3.39
C ASP A 720 0.62 -18.58 3.75
N ASN A 721 -0.55 -18.99 3.25
CA ASN A 721 -1.85 -18.40 3.53
C ASN A 721 -2.80 -19.37 4.21
N ASN A 722 -3.77 -18.83 4.97
CA ASN A 722 -4.89 -19.59 5.54
C ASN A 722 -6.11 -19.68 4.61
N PHE A 723 -6.10 -18.91 3.51
CA PHE A 723 -7.13 -18.87 2.46
C PHE A 723 -8.54 -18.44 2.93
N VAL A 724 -8.62 -17.58 3.94
CA VAL A 724 -9.88 -16.94 4.41
C VAL A 724 -11.00 -17.94 4.67
N THR A 725 -10.79 -18.81 5.67
CA THR A 725 -11.75 -19.84 6.08
C THR A 725 -12.86 -19.29 7.00
N ASN A 726 -12.61 -18.21 7.75
CA ASN A 726 -13.53 -17.63 8.75
C ASN A 726 -14.14 -16.28 8.33
N GLY A 727 -13.75 -15.72 7.18
CA GLY A 727 -14.16 -14.40 6.71
C GLY A 727 -15.60 -14.31 6.16
N LEU A 728 -15.88 -13.27 5.36
CA LEU A 728 -17.24 -12.90 4.93
C LEU A 728 -18.04 -14.02 4.24
N SER A 729 -17.42 -14.96 3.51
CA SER A 729 -18.14 -16.05 2.83
C SER A 729 -18.48 -17.25 3.73
N SER A 730 -18.08 -17.22 5.00
CA SER A 730 -18.17 -18.37 5.92
C SER A 730 -19.58 -18.76 6.37
N GLY A 731 -20.59 -17.89 6.16
CA GLY A 731 -21.94 -18.08 6.70
C GLY A 731 -22.13 -17.52 8.11
N ARG A 732 -21.13 -16.80 8.63
CA ARG A 732 -21.21 -16.05 9.89
C ARG A 732 -22.28 -14.98 9.85
N THR A 733 -23.07 -14.90 10.92
CA THR A 733 -24.13 -13.89 11.06
C THR A 733 -23.56 -12.55 11.52
N ASP A 734 -22.60 -12.55 12.43
CA ASP A 734 -21.97 -11.36 13.01
C ASP A 734 -21.09 -10.56 12.03
N LEU A 735 -20.87 -11.07 10.82
CA LEU A 735 -20.21 -10.34 9.73
C LEU A 735 -21.21 -9.71 8.75
N GLY A 736 -22.47 -10.10 8.84
CA GLY A 736 -23.55 -9.67 7.98
C GLY A 736 -24.10 -8.28 8.28
N PRO A 737 -24.80 -7.66 7.31
CA PRO A 737 -25.70 -6.56 7.62
C PRO A 737 -26.89 -7.13 8.40
N ASP A 738 -27.32 -6.45 9.47
CA ASP A 738 -28.44 -6.88 10.34
C ASP A 738 -28.31 -8.34 10.84
N ASP A 739 -27.08 -8.77 11.13
CA ASP A 739 -26.70 -10.13 11.54
C ASP A 739 -27.16 -11.26 10.58
N THR A 740 -27.21 -10.97 9.27
CA THR A 740 -27.59 -11.95 8.24
C THR A 740 -26.40 -12.74 7.70
N PRO A 741 -26.49 -14.07 7.52
CA PRO A 741 -25.34 -14.87 7.09
C PRO A 741 -24.95 -14.56 5.65
N ILE A 742 -23.67 -14.25 5.43
CA ILE A 742 -23.09 -14.03 4.10
C ILE A 742 -22.41 -15.31 3.61
N THR A 743 -22.65 -15.69 2.35
CA THR A 743 -22.16 -16.95 1.75
C THR A 743 -21.42 -16.71 0.43
N ASP A 744 -20.63 -17.68 -0.04
CA ASP A 744 -19.83 -17.56 -1.29
C ASP A 744 -20.69 -17.16 -2.50
N ILE A 745 -21.91 -17.68 -2.60
CA ILE A 745 -22.81 -17.42 -3.74
C ILE A 745 -23.13 -15.93 -3.89
N LEU A 746 -23.11 -15.15 -2.80
CA LEU A 746 -23.32 -13.71 -2.84
C LEU A 746 -22.20 -12.98 -3.61
N TYR A 747 -20.97 -13.50 -3.50
CA TYR A 747 -19.78 -12.93 -4.13
C TYR A 747 -19.47 -13.53 -5.48
N SER A 748 -19.86 -14.78 -5.74
CA SER A 748 -19.54 -15.50 -6.98
C SER A 748 -20.64 -15.50 -8.05
N ASP A 749 -21.80 -14.92 -7.77
CA ASP A 749 -22.92 -14.82 -8.72
C ASP A 749 -22.56 -13.91 -9.92
N PRO A 750 -22.55 -14.43 -11.16
CA PRO A 750 -22.27 -13.67 -12.39
C PRO A 750 -23.40 -12.72 -12.82
N THR A 751 -24.57 -12.78 -12.18
CA THR A 751 -25.73 -11.97 -12.56
C THR A 751 -25.63 -10.51 -12.11
N GLY A 752 -24.53 -10.12 -11.45
CA GLY A 752 -24.22 -8.76 -11.04
C GLY A 752 -24.24 -8.58 -9.52
N ILE A 753 -23.79 -7.41 -9.06
CA ILE A 753 -23.69 -7.07 -7.62
C ILE A 753 -25.04 -7.27 -6.95
N LYS A 754 -25.04 -8.07 -5.89
CA LYS A 754 -26.21 -8.21 -5.03
C LYS A 754 -26.25 -7.06 -4.04
N ALA A 755 -27.42 -6.46 -3.85
CA ALA A 755 -27.62 -5.34 -2.92
C ALA A 755 -27.17 -5.62 -1.48
N ASN A 756 -27.02 -6.90 -1.10
CA ASN A 756 -26.62 -7.32 0.24
C ASN A 756 -25.14 -7.71 0.34
N ALA A 757 -24.36 -7.65 -0.77
CA ALA A 757 -22.92 -7.89 -0.73
C ALA A 757 -22.23 -6.73 0.00
N ILE A 758 -21.53 -7.04 1.09
CA ILE A 758 -20.74 -6.06 1.82
C ILE A 758 -19.40 -5.91 1.11
N GLY A 759 -18.98 -4.66 0.85
CA GLY A 759 -17.62 -4.35 0.41
C GLY A 759 -16.66 -4.32 1.60
N SER A 760 -15.46 -4.87 1.44
CA SER A 760 -14.39 -4.82 2.42
C SER A 760 -13.04 -4.79 1.72
N SER A 761 -12.11 -3.94 2.15
CA SER A 761 -10.76 -3.97 1.56
C SER A 761 -10.00 -5.23 1.97
N TYR A 762 -10.34 -5.85 3.12
CA TYR A 762 -9.70 -7.07 3.61
C TYR A 762 -10.11 -8.34 2.86
N PHE A 763 -11.29 -8.31 2.21
CA PHE A 763 -11.91 -9.45 1.53
C PHE A 763 -12.10 -9.21 0.02
N ASN A 764 -12.68 -8.06 -0.36
CA ASN A 764 -13.05 -7.71 -1.74
C ASN A 764 -11.96 -6.90 -2.45
N ASN A 765 -10.73 -7.40 -2.47
CA ASN A 765 -9.59 -6.78 -3.15
C ASN A 765 -9.03 -7.63 -4.32
N ALA A 766 -9.51 -8.87 -4.46
CA ALA A 766 -9.10 -9.85 -5.48
C ALA A 766 -7.59 -10.16 -5.59
N VAL A 767 -6.84 -9.85 -4.54
CA VAL A 767 -5.44 -10.26 -4.33
C VAL A 767 -5.35 -11.20 -3.13
N THR A 768 -6.06 -10.90 -2.05
CA THR A 768 -6.32 -11.82 -0.94
C THR A 768 -6.90 -13.12 -1.50
N PRO A 769 -6.20 -14.25 -1.33
CA PRO A 769 -6.70 -15.54 -1.80
C PRO A 769 -7.79 -16.05 -0.85
N VAL A 770 -9.02 -16.12 -1.32
CA VAL A 770 -10.21 -16.59 -0.60
C VAL A 770 -10.57 -17.98 -1.09
N GLN A 771 -10.73 -18.93 -0.17
CA GLN A 771 -11.19 -20.27 -0.48
C GLN A 771 -12.68 -20.25 -0.86
N ARG A 772 -12.98 -20.89 -1.99
CA ARG A 772 -14.34 -21.02 -2.51
C ARG A 772 -15.16 -22.01 -1.70
N ARG A 773 -16.47 -21.80 -1.68
CA ARG A 773 -17.44 -22.70 -1.02
C ARG A 773 -18.53 -23.17 -1.98
N VAL A 774 -18.89 -24.46 -1.89
CA VAL A 774 -19.82 -25.15 -2.81
C VAL A 774 -20.59 -26.25 -2.07
N ASP A 775 -21.49 -26.94 -2.78
CA ASP A 775 -22.07 -28.21 -2.28
C ASP A 775 -20.97 -29.28 -2.26
N PHE A 776 -20.39 -29.56 -1.09
CA PHE A 776 -19.20 -30.41 -0.94
C PHE A 776 -19.31 -31.34 0.30
N PRO A 777 -18.53 -32.44 0.38
CA PRO A 777 -18.49 -33.26 1.58
C PRO A 777 -18.05 -32.46 2.82
N GLU A 778 -18.82 -32.60 3.90
CA GLU A 778 -18.60 -31.89 5.15
C GLU A 778 -17.61 -32.62 6.07
N TYR A 779 -16.51 -31.94 6.41
CA TYR A 779 -15.47 -32.41 7.30
C TYR A 779 -15.50 -31.65 8.62
N VAL A 780 -15.08 -32.31 9.71
CA VAL A 780 -14.93 -31.67 11.02
C VAL A 780 -13.72 -30.73 10.98
N MET A 781 -13.83 -29.58 11.65
CA MET A 781 -12.72 -28.65 11.81
C MET A 781 -12.21 -28.69 13.25
N GLU A 782 -10.95 -28.35 13.45
CA GLU A 782 -10.32 -28.09 14.75
C GLU A 782 -9.72 -26.68 14.76
N VAL A 783 -9.58 -26.11 15.96
CA VAL A 783 -9.12 -24.73 16.19
C VAL A 783 -7.94 -24.71 17.17
N CYS A 784 -7.04 -23.74 17.01
CA CYS A 784 -5.96 -23.45 17.95
C CYS A 784 -6.06 -21.99 18.41
N LYS A 785 -6.00 -21.72 19.72
CA LYS A 785 -6.16 -20.35 20.27
C LYS A 785 -4.89 -19.49 20.21
N LYS A 786 -3.78 -20.01 19.69
CA LYS A 786 -2.53 -19.25 19.54
C LYS A 786 -2.52 -18.49 18.21
N LEU A 787 -2.10 -17.24 18.25
CA LEU A 787 -1.89 -16.38 17.09
C LEU A 787 -0.46 -15.83 17.15
N PRO A 788 0.35 -15.97 16.10
CA PRO A 788 0.05 -16.55 14.79
C PRO A 788 0.04 -18.09 14.81
N VAL A 789 -0.50 -18.72 13.76
CA VAL A 789 -0.63 -20.20 13.71
C VAL A 789 0.70 -20.96 13.81
N SER A 790 1.84 -20.30 13.58
CA SER A 790 3.18 -20.88 13.77
C SER A 790 3.48 -21.24 15.22
N GLU A 791 2.79 -20.61 16.20
CA GLU A 791 2.98 -20.89 17.63
C GLU A 791 2.16 -22.10 18.10
N CYS A 792 1.27 -22.63 17.26
CA CYS A 792 0.48 -23.82 17.56
C CYS A 792 1.35 -25.07 17.49
N THR A 793 1.25 -25.92 18.51
CA THR A 793 1.82 -27.28 18.53
C THR A 793 0.75 -28.33 18.24
N ALA A 794 1.15 -29.59 18.07
CA ALA A 794 0.21 -30.69 17.82
C ALA A 794 -0.85 -30.88 18.92
N THR A 795 -0.55 -30.46 20.16
CA THR A 795 -1.44 -30.61 21.32
C THR A 795 -2.38 -29.42 21.53
N ASP A 796 -2.15 -28.28 20.88
CA ASP A 796 -2.96 -27.05 21.05
C ASP A 796 -4.30 -27.08 20.31
N TRP A 797 -4.48 -28.05 19.41
CA TRP A 797 -5.67 -28.17 18.57
C TRP A 797 -6.80 -28.93 19.29
N PHE A 798 -8.00 -28.35 19.25
CA PHE A 798 -9.21 -28.98 19.77
C PHE A 798 -10.40 -28.79 18.83
N VAL A 799 -11.39 -29.67 18.95
CA VAL A 799 -12.67 -29.52 18.25
C VAL A 799 -13.69 -28.87 19.19
N GLY A 800 -13.70 -29.31 20.45
CA GLY A 800 -14.57 -28.82 21.49
C GLY A 800 -16.03 -29.20 21.29
N ILE A 801 -16.80 -29.35 22.37
CA ILE A 801 -18.24 -29.61 22.30
C ILE A 801 -19.06 -28.68 23.22
N ASN A 802 -20.38 -28.72 23.03
CA ASN A 802 -21.39 -28.11 23.90
C ASN A 802 -21.30 -26.56 23.93
N PRO A 803 -21.90 -25.87 22.95
CA PRO A 803 -21.85 -24.40 22.86
C PRO A 803 -22.36 -23.67 24.11
N ALA A 804 -23.33 -24.26 24.83
CA ALA A 804 -23.93 -23.69 26.03
C ALA A 804 -23.04 -23.81 27.28
N ALA A 805 -22.16 -24.80 27.33
CA ALA A 805 -21.17 -24.99 28.39
C ALA A 805 -19.91 -25.60 27.75
N PRO A 806 -19.02 -24.76 27.18
CA PRO A 806 -17.91 -25.19 26.35
C PRO A 806 -17.01 -26.19 27.05
N ASP A 807 -16.78 -27.33 26.40
CA ASP A 807 -15.73 -28.25 26.76
C ASP A 807 -14.66 -28.25 25.67
N GLU A 808 -13.60 -27.46 25.89
CA GLU A 808 -12.44 -27.33 25.01
C GLU A 808 -11.48 -28.53 25.11
N THR A 809 -11.69 -29.45 26.06
CA THR A 809 -10.79 -30.60 26.24
C THR A 809 -11.00 -31.69 25.18
N ARG A 810 -12.09 -31.59 24.41
CA ARG A 810 -12.43 -32.53 23.33
C ARG A 810 -11.60 -32.25 22.08
N LYS A 811 -10.75 -33.21 21.70
CA LYS A 811 -9.94 -33.12 20.47
C LYS A 811 -10.45 -34.11 19.42
N ALA A 812 -9.77 -34.16 18.27
CA ALA A 812 -9.98 -35.16 17.21
C ALA A 812 -9.50 -36.58 17.61
N ILE A 813 -9.67 -36.95 18.88
CA ILE A 813 -9.10 -38.15 19.49
C ILE A 813 -9.93 -39.40 19.19
N ASN A 814 -9.23 -40.52 18.98
CA ASN A 814 -9.76 -41.85 19.24
C ASN A 814 -9.21 -42.42 20.56
N LEU A 815 -10.07 -42.86 21.47
CA LEU A 815 -9.67 -43.21 22.83
C LEU A 815 -9.19 -44.66 22.96
N SER A 816 -7.92 -44.84 23.32
CA SER A 816 -7.47 -46.01 24.09
C SER A 816 -7.82 -45.82 25.57
N GLU A 817 -8.85 -46.53 26.03
CA GLU A 817 -9.31 -46.98 27.37
C GLU A 817 -9.03 -46.22 28.70
N ALA A 818 -8.19 -45.19 28.80
CA ALA A 818 -7.89 -44.55 30.09
C ALA A 818 -8.75 -43.30 30.41
N ASP A 819 -9.25 -42.59 29.39
CA ASP A 819 -9.80 -41.22 29.55
C ASP A 819 -11.10 -41.04 28.73
N GLY A 820 -12.03 -42.01 28.85
CA GLY A 820 -13.28 -42.26 28.10
C GLY A 820 -14.21 -41.08 27.73
N ASP A 821 -13.86 -39.84 28.06
CA ASP A 821 -14.70 -38.63 28.04
C ASP A 821 -14.13 -37.51 27.13
N LYS A 822 -13.21 -37.82 26.18
CA LYS A 822 -12.55 -36.79 25.34
C LYS A 822 -12.66 -36.94 23.81
N THR A 823 -13.47 -37.87 23.29
CA THR A 823 -13.63 -38.09 21.84
C THR A 823 -14.78 -37.29 21.23
N VAL A 824 -14.65 -36.84 19.97
CA VAL A 824 -15.77 -36.22 19.22
C VAL A 824 -16.48 -37.20 18.28
N VAL A 825 -16.00 -38.44 18.14
CA VAL A 825 -16.64 -39.45 17.28
C VAL A 825 -18.00 -39.83 17.87
N GLY A 826 -19.05 -39.80 17.04
CA GLY A 826 -20.43 -40.02 17.46
C GLY A 826 -21.17 -38.76 17.92
N GLU A 827 -20.49 -37.62 18.05
CA GLU A 827 -21.13 -36.35 18.40
C GLU A 827 -21.95 -35.77 17.25
N SER A 828 -22.99 -35.02 17.58
CA SER A 828 -23.74 -34.23 16.59
C SER A 828 -22.86 -33.09 16.08
N PRO A 829 -22.88 -32.77 14.77
CA PRO A 829 -22.20 -31.58 14.27
C PRO A 829 -22.65 -30.34 15.03
N GLU A 830 -23.93 -30.18 15.40
CA GLU A 830 -24.47 -29.00 16.15
C GLU A 830 -23.81 -28.74 17.50
N ASN A 831 -23.13 -29.73 18.07
CA ASN A 831 -22.43 -29.55 19.34
C ASN A 831 -20.98 -29.08 19.16
N LEU A 832 -20.41 -29.11 17.97
CA LEU A 832 -18.97 -28.86 17.77
C LEU A 832 -18.62 -27.36 17.85
N LEU A 833 -17.69 -27.00 18.74
CA LEU A 833 -17.29 -25.60 18.94
C LEU A 833 -16.44 -25.06 17.79
N ALA A 834 -15.50 -25.85 17.25
CA ALA A 834 -14.69 -25.48 16.10
C ALA A 834 -15.48 -25.46 14.77
N GLY A 835 -16.72 -25.97 14.78
CA GLY A 835 -17.58 -26.07 13.61
C GLY A 835 -17.14 -27.15 12.63
N THR A 836 -17.53 -26.98 11.37
CA THR A 836 -17.23 -27.92 10.27
C THR A 836 -16.79 -27.12 9.04
N THR A 837 -16.46 -27.80 7.94
CA THR A 837 -16.20 -27.10 6.68
C THR A 837 -17.45 -26.38 6.14
N ALA A 838 -18.66 -26.75 6.59
CA ALA A 838 -19.93 -26.14 6.22
C ALA A 838 -20.45 -25.11 7.25
N ARG A 839 -20.14 -25.29 8.53
CA ARG A 839 -20.60 -24.41 9.62
C ARG A 839 -19.45 -23.60 10.21
N PRO A 840 -19.62 -22.28 10.44
CA PRO A 840 -18.64 -21.50 11.19
C PRO A 840 -18.40 -22.07 12.59
N ALA A 841 -17.30 -21.64 13.19
CA ALA A 841 -16.99 -21.93 14.58
C ALA A 841 -17.96 -21.18 15.48
N ASP A 842 -18.03 -21.58 16.74
CA ASP A 842 -18.65 -20.77 17.78
C ASP A 842 -17.94 -19.40 17.85
N SER A 843 -18.69 -18.32 18.10
CA SER A 843 -18.23 -16.93 17.98
C SER A 843 -16.97 -16.62 18.78
N ARG A 844 -16.74 -17.32 19.89
CA ARG A 844 -15.51 -17.23 20.70
C ARG A 844 -14.24 -17.64 19.95
N TYR A 845 -14.38 -18.48 18.93
CA TYR A 845 -13.24 -19.09 18.25
C TYR A 845 -13.08 -18.69 16.78
N GLU A 846 -13.96 -17.85 16.25
CA GLU A 846 -13.95 -17.49 14.82
C GLU A 846 -12.75 -16.62 14.42
N ARG A 847 -12.08 -15.98 15.39
CA ARG A 847 -10.83 -15.21 15.17
C ARG A 847 -9.58 -16.09 15.05
N PHE A 848 -9.69 -17.38 15.33
CA PHE A 848 -8.54 -18.29 15.45
C PHE A 848 -8.35 -19.21 14.22
N PRO A 849 -7.12 -19.70 13.98
CA PRO A 849 -6.84 -20.59 12.86
C PRO A 849 -7.62 -21.90 12.97
N ARG A 850 -8.25 -22.32 11.87
CA ARG A 850 -9.01 -23.57 11.77
C ARG A 850 -8.55 -24.42 10.60
N ARG A 851 -8.51 -25.74 10.81
CA ARG A 851 -8.12 -26.74 9.79
C ARG A 851 -8.98 -27.99 9.89
N ILE A 852 -8.94 -28.84 8.85
CA ILE A 852 -9.65 -30.13 8.87
C ILE A 852 -9.07 -31.02 9.96
N ALA A 853 -9.94 -31.59 10.78
CA ALA A 853 -9.57 -32.53 11.83
C ALA A 853 -9.25 -33.91 11.25
N PHE A 854 -8.07 -34.42 11.60
CA PHE A 854 -7.67 -35.81 11.36
C PHE A 854 -7.62 -36.55 12.69
N LEU A 855 -7.86 -37.86 12.62
CA LEU A 855 -7.88 -38.71 13.80
C LEU A 855 -6.51 -38.69 14.50
N ARG A 856 -6.49 -38.39 15.80
CA ARG A 856 -5.29 -38.28 16.62
C ARG A 856 -5.36 -39.14 17.90
N GLU A 857 -4.21 -39.40 18.49
CA GLU A 857 -4.01 -39.94 19.83
C GLU A 857 -4.06 -38.81 20.88
N ASN A 858 -4.13 -39.16 22.17
CA ASN A 858 -4.18 -38.18 23.27
C ASN A 858 -2.95 -37.24 23.32
N ASN A 859 -1.78 -37.73 22.90
CA ASN A 859 -0.54 -36.97 22.83
C ASN A 859 -0.45 -36.09 21.57
N GLY A 860 -1.52 -35.99 20.78
CA GLY A 860 -1.56 -35.19 19.56
C GLY A 860 -1.01 -35.89 18.33
N GLN A 861 -0.60 -37.16 18.37
CA GLN A 861 -0.06 -37.85 17.20
C GLN A 861 -1.15 -38.38 16.25
N LEU A 862 -0.94 -38.31 14.93
CA LEU A 862 -1.86 -38.82 13.91
C LEU A 862 -2.06 -40.33 14.00
N ILE A 863 -3.31 -40.76 13.88
CA ILE A 863 -3.69 -42.15 13.64
C ILE A 863 -3.82 -42.36 12.13
N VAL A 864 -3.16 -43.42 11.67
CA VAL A 864 -2.99 -43.73 10.24
C VAL A 864 -3.58 -45.08 9.90
N ASP A 865 -3.97 -45.27 8.65
CA ASP A 865 -4.49 -46.54 8.15
C ASP A 865 -3.39 -47.58 7.86
N GLY A 866 -3.78 -48.76 7.35
CA GLY A 866 -2.84 -49.85 7.03
C GLY A 866 -1.80 -49.53 5.93
N ASN A 867 -1.93 -48.39 5.24
CA ASN A 867 -0.98 -47.87 4.26
C ASN A 867 -0.26 -46.60 4.76
N ASN A 868 -0.30 -46.30 6.07
CA ASN A 868 0.25 -45.09 6.68
C ASN A 868 -0.39 -43.78 6.19
N ASN A 869 -1.67 -43.81 5.80
CA ASN A 869 -2.41 -42.62 5.41
C ASN A 869 -3.18 -42.03 6.61
N PRO A 870 -3.10 -40.72 6.88
CA PRO A 870 -3.92 -40.04 7.86
C PRO A 870 -5.43 -40.17 7.60
N ILE A 871 -6.21 -40.36 8.66
CA ILE A 871 -7.66 -40.60 8.56
C ILE A 871 -8.44 -39.30 8.88
N PRO A 872 -9.16 -38.70 7.92
CA PRO A 872 -9.96 -37.50 8.16
C PRO A 872 -11.27 -37.80 8.91
N LEU A 873 -11.75 -36.82 9.68
CA LEU A 873 -13.06 -36.85 10.33
C LEU A 873 -14.11 -36.10 9.49
N GLY A 874 -15.26 -36.74 9.26
CA GLY A 874 -16.37 -36.14 8.52
C GLY A 874 -17.72 -36.39 9.15
N ILE A 875 -18.77 -35.83 8.55
CA ILE A 875 -20.14 -35.98 9.06
C ILE A 875 -20.88 -37.07 8.26
N ALA A 876 -21.46 -38.04 8.97
CA ALA A 876 -22.28 -39.11 8.40
C ALA A 876 -23.77 -38.90 8.71
N GLU A 877 -24.66 -39.36 7.82
CA GLU A 877 -26.12 -39.27 7.97
C GLU A 877 -26.74 -40.67 7.90
N LYS A 878 -27.23 -41.19 9.03
CA LYS A 878 -27.82 -42.53 9.11
C LYS A 878 -29.14 -42.63 8.32
N ALA A 879 -29.23 -43.50 7.33
CA ALA A 879 -30.48 -43.93 6.72
C ALA A 879 -31.09 -45.01 7.60
N ASN A 880 -32.15 -44.69 8.33
CA ASN A 880 -33.15 -45.67 8.72
C ASN A 880 -34.53 -45.03 8.67
N ALA A 881 -35.52 -45.84 8.28
CA ALA A 881 -36.83 -45.45 7.79
C ALA A 881 -37.82 -44.83 8.81
N ASP A 882 -37.41 -44.57 10.05
CA ASP A 882 -38.19 -43.96 11.15
C ASP A 882 -37.23 -43.91 12.36
N PRO A 883 -36.74 -42.75 12.86
CA PRO A 883 -37.52 -41.54 13.17
C PRO A 883 -36.95 -40.25 12.55
N THR A 884 -37.82 -39.29 12.33
CA THR A 884 -37.44 -37.88 12.16
C THR A 884 -37.05 -37.28 13.52
N PRO A 885 -35.87 -36.63 13.66
CA PRO A 885 -34.83 -36.36 12.65
C PRO A 885 -33.75 -37.45 12.53
N PRO A 886 -33.02 -37.53 11.39
CA PRO A 886 -31.95 -38.52 11.16
C PRO A 886 -30.78 -38.37 12.15
N ASP A 887 -30.19 -39.49 12.57
CA ASP A 887 -28.95 -39.52 13.38
C ASP A 887 -27.79 -39.00 12.52
N ILE A 888 -27.38 -37.75 12.73
CA ILE A 888 -26.23 -37.12 12.07
C ILE A 888 -25.09 -37.07 13.09
N THR A 889 -23.97 -37.72 12.77
CA THR A 889 -22.85 -37.83 13.73
C THR A 889 -21.48 -37.73 13.05
N VAL A 890 -20.47 -37.34 13.81
CA VAL A 890 -19.06 -37.37 13.42
C VAL A 890 -18.59 -38.82 13.27
N GLN A 891 -17.93 -39.14 12.16
CA GLN A 891 -17.36 -40.47 11.89
C GLN A 891 -15.99 -40.36 11.20
N PRO A 892 -15.07 -41.33 11.41
CA PRO A 892 -13.85 -41.42 10.62
C PRO A 892 -14.14 -41.95 9.20
N PHE A 893 -13.44 -41.40 8.20
CA PHE A 893 -13.58 -41.78 6.78
C PHE A 893 -12.25 -42.33 6.23
N PRO A 894 -11.89 -43.61 6.50
CA PRO A 894 -10.62 -44.18 6.05
C PRO A 894 -10.62 -44.54 4.55
N TYR A 895 -9.44 -44.43 3.93
CA TYR A 895 -9.24 -44.73 2.50
C TYR A 895 -9.12 -46.24 2.20
N VAL A 896 -8.71 -47.01 3.21
CA VAL A 896 -8.70 -48.47 3.21
C VAL A 896 -9.55 -49.02 4.33
N GLU A 897 -10.04 -50.25 4.18
CA GLU A 897 -10.73 -50.94 5.25
C GLU A 897 -9.75 -51.17 6.41
N THR A 898 -10.09 -50.67 7.59
CA THR A 898 -9.26 -50.80 8.78
C THR A 898 -10.12 -50.94 10.03
N ASP A 899 -9.64 -51.78 10.95
CA ASP A 899 -10.23 -51.92 12.26
C ASP A 899 -9.75 -50.75 13.13
N ILE A 900 -10.70 -50.00 13.71
CA ILE A 900 -10.39 -48.88 14.60
C ILE A 900 -11.09 -49.18 15.93
N THR A 901 -10.29 -49.26 17.00
CA THR A 901 -10.83 -49.48 18.34
C THR A 901 -11.27 -48.16 18.94
N ILE A 902 -12.55 -48.04 19.30
CA ILE A 902 -13.15 -46.90 19.99
C ILE A 902 -13.79 -47.40 21.28
N ASN A 903 -13.42 -46.86 22.44
CA ASN A 903 -13.99 -47.24 23.75
C ASN A 903 -13.90 -48.76 24.04
N GLY A 904 -12.77 -49.39 23.72
CA GLY A 904 -12.57 -50.85 23.87
C GLY A 904 -13.37 -51.71 22.89
N SER A 905 -14.14 -51.08 21.98
CA SER A 905 -14.87 -51.75 20.91
C SER A 905 -14.15 -51.56 19.59
N THR A 906 -13.55 -52.64 19.05
CA THR A 906 -13.03 -52.65 17.69
C THR A 906 -14.17 -52.55 16.70
N ASN A 907 -14.35 -51.35 16.13
CA ASN A 907 -15.32 -51.10 15.09
C ASN A 907 -14.62 -51.23 13.74
N LYS A 908 -15.21 -52.03 12.86
CA LYS A 908 -14.71 -52.16 11.50
C LYS A 908 -15.20 -50.97 10.69
N TYR A 909 -14.28 -50.11 10.29
CA TYR A 909 -14.60 -48.99 9.40
C TYR A 909 -14.34 -49.41 7.97
N CYS A 910 -15.39 -49.36 7.16
CA CYS A 910 -15.32 -49.80 5.79
C CYS A 910 -14.74 -48.71 4.91
N LYS A 911 -14.06 -49.16 3.86
CA LYS A 911 -13.56 -48.34 2.78
C LYS A 911 -14.70 -47.51 2.16
N TYR A 912 -14.38 -46.28 1.77
CA TYR A 912 -15.22 -45.46 0.90
C TYR A 912 -15.79 -46.30 -0.28
N GLY A 913 -17.11 -46.45 -0.35
CA GLY A 913 -17.85 -47.09 -1.44
C GLY A 913 -18.08 -48.60 -1.35
N GLU A 914 -17.87 -49.26 -0.20
CA GLU A 914 -18.21 -50.68 0.01
C GLU A 914 -19.23 -50.88 1.16
N THR A 915 -20.12 -51.87 1.04
CA THR A 915 -21.09 -52.23 2.10
C THR A 915 -20.43 -53.12 3.15
N CYS A 916 -20.42 -52.70 4.41
CA CYS A 916 -19.96 -53.51 5.54
C CYS A 916 -20.81 -54.78 5.70
N ASN A 917 -20.20 -55.96 5.56
CA ASN A 917 -20.90 -57.25 5.71
C ASN A 917 -20.84 -57.87 7.12
N ALA A 918 -20.51 -57.10 8.18
CA ALA A 918 -20.60 -57.55 9.56
C ALA A 918 -20.98 -56.39 10.52
N ALA A 919 -21.96 -56.63 11.40
CA ALA A 919 -22.54 -55.65 12.35
C ALA A 919 -21.51 -55.13 13.36
N PRO A 920 -21.46 -53.80 13.63
CA PRO A 920 -22.47 -53.04 14.40
C PRO A 920 -23.21 -51.99 13.51
N PRO A 921 -24.11 -51.09 14.01
CA PRO A 921 -25.08 -50.41 13.15
C PRO A 921 -24.34 -49.56 12.14
N ALA A 922 -24.37 -49.96 10.87
CA ALA A 922 -23.69 -49.26 9.80
C ALA A 922 -24.13 -47.78 9.84
N PRO A 923 -23.24 -46.81 10.13
CA PRO A 923 -23.53 -45.45 9.75
C PRO A 923 -23.76 -45.52 8.24
N ASN A 924 -24.95 -45.14 7.80
CA ASN A 924 -25.18 -44.91 6.39
C ASN A 924 -24.24 -43.78 6.02
N THR A 925 -23.08 -44.13 5.50
CA THR A 925 -22.37 -43.20 4.64
C THR A 925 -23.38 -42.74 3.61
N SER A 926 -23.36 -41.48 3.22
CA SER A 926 -24.02 -41.07 1.97
C SER A 926 -23.73 -42.12 0.88
N THR A 927 -24.61 -42.27 -0.12
CA THR A 927 -24.67 -43.40 -1.08
C THR A 927 -23.36 -43.83 -1.77
N ASN A 928 -22.23 -43.17 -1.52
CA ASN A 928 -20.91 -43.41 -2.11
C ASN A 928 -19.74 -43.55 -1.10
N GLY A 929 -19.94 -43.46 0.23
CA GLY A 929 -18.85 -43.60 1.21
C GLY A 929 -18.13 -42.31 1.60
N ILE A 930 -18.55 -41.14 1.11
CA ILE A 930 -18.05 -39.80 1.49
C ILE A 930 -18.87 -39.24 2.66
N PRO A 931 -18.36 -38.22 3.37
CA PRO A 931 -19.19 -37.41 4.25
C PRO A 931 -20.45 -36.89 3.55
N ARG A 932 -21.47 -36.53 4.33
CA ARG A 932 -22.69 -35.90 3.78
C ARG A 932 -22.31 -34.63 3.02
N ILE A 933 -23.03 -34.35 1.94
CA ILE A 933 -22.86 -33.13 1.16
C ILE A 933 -23.69 -32.02 1.81
N GLN A 934 -23.09 -30.86 2.05
CA GLN A 934 -23.77 -29.66 2.56
C GLN A 934 -23.47 -28.44 1.68
N PRO A 935 -24.41 -27.49 1.58
CA PRO A 935 -24.16 -26.23 0.88
C PRO A 935 -23.18 -25.34 1.63
N ASN A 936 -22.57 -24.38 0.92
CA ASN A 936 -21.58 -23.43 1.44
C ASN A 936 -20.38 -24.08 2.16
N THR A 937 -20.02 -25.30 1.77
CA THR A 937 -18.91 -26.06 2.34
C THR A 937 -17.59 -25.70 1.66
N LEU A 938 -16.50 -25.55 2.44
CA LEU A 938 -15.15 -25.27 1.92
C LEU A 938 -14.77 -26.29 0.83
N TRP A 939 -14.36 -25.78 -0.34
CA TRP A 939 -14.02 -26.61 -1.50
C TRP A 939 -12.52 -26.97 -1.50
N PHE A 940 -12.24 -28.27 -1.46
CA PHE A 940 -10.89 -28.83 -1.53
C PHE A 940 -10.71 -29.74 -2.75
N ALA A 941 -9.46 -29.99 -3.10
CA ALA A 941 -9.11 -31.07 -4.02
C ALA A 941 -9.55 -32.42 -3.45
N THR A 942 -9.87 -33.32 -4.37
CA THR A 942 -10.30 -34.70 -4.11
C THR A 942 -9.45 -35.67 -4.92
N VAL A 943 -9.58 -36.97 -4.68
CA VAL A 943 -8.77 -38.00 -5.36
C VAL A 943 -9.64 -39.00 -6.12
N SER A 944 -9.35 -39.20 -7.41
CA SER A 944 -10.07 -40.17 -8.25
C SER A 944 -9.76 -41.63 -7.88
N THR A 945 -8.59 -41.87 -7.27
CA THR A 945 -8.09 -43.20 -6.91
C THR A 945 -7.87 -43.32 -5.40
N ARG A 946 -8.66 -44.19 -4.78
CA ARG A 946 -8.80 -44.29 -3.31
C ARG A 946 -7.56 -44.82 -2.58
N ALA A 947 -6.75 -45.66 -3.22
CA ALA A 947 -5.61 -46.32 -2.57
C ALA A 947 -4.39 -45.41 -2.39
N THR A 948 -4.40 -44.24 -3.01
CA THR A 948 -3.25 -43.34 -3.11
C THR A 948 -3.72 -41.90 -2.88
N PRO A 949 -4.19 -41.56 -1.67
CA PRO A 949 -4.75 -40.24 -1.36
C PRO A 949 -3.75 -39.08 -1.54
N THR A 950 -2.45 -39.40 -1.58
CA THR A 950 -1.34 -38.47 -1.80
C THR A 950 -0.81 -38.41 -3.25
N ASP A 951 -1.35 -39.22 -4.18
CA ASP A 951 -0.91 -39.23 -5.57
C ASP A 951 -1.48 -38.02 -6.34
N LYS A 952 -0.63 -37.00 -6.52
CA LYS A 952 -0.94 -35.77 -7.28
C LYS A 952 -1.46 -36.04 -8.68
N THR A 953 -1.07 -37.14 -9.33
CA THR A 953 -1.52 -37.47 -10.70
C THR A 953 -2.99 -37.94 -10.75
N LYS A 954 -3.57 -38.26 -9.59
CA LYS A 954 -4.96 -38.69 -9.42
C LYS A 954 -5.86 -37.62 -8.82
N ARG A 955 -5.30 -36.44 -8.53
CA ARG A 955 -6.02 -35.28 -7.99
C ARG A 955 -7.14 -34.85 -8.95
N THR A 956 -8.30 -34.56 -8.38
CA THR A 956 -9.50 -34.01 -9.02
C THR A 956 -10.08 -32.92 -8.12
N TYR A 957 -11.19 -32.32 -8.52
CA TYR A 957 -11.93 -31.33 -7.71
C TYR A 957 -13.42 -31.66 -7.61
N GLU A 958 -13.79 -32.90 -7.93
CA GLU A 958 -15.18 -33.37 -7.92
C GLU A 958 -15.66 -33.60 -6.48
N GLY A 959 -16.86 -33.10 -6.16
CA GLY A 959 -17.46 -33.23 -4.83
C GLY A 959 -17.95 -34.65 -4.49
N ASN A 960 -17.92 -35.57 -5.45
CA ASN A 960 -18.29 -36.97 -5.23
C ASN A 960 -17.09 -37.85 -4.85
N ASN A 961 -15.86 -37.33 -4.86
CA ASN A 961 -14.65 -38.08 -4.55
C ASN A 961 -14.15 -37.80 -3.12
N PRO A 962 -13.36 -38.71 -2.50
CA PRO A 962 -12.71 -38.48 -1.21
C PRO A 962 -11.73 -37.30 -1.23
N LEU A 963 -11.47 -36.70 -0.07
CA LEU A 963 -10.48 -35.63 0.13
C LEU A 963 -9.11 -36.03 -0.42
N PHE A 964 -8.38 -35.06 -0.98
CA PHE A 964 -6.97 -35.19 -1.33
C PHE A 964 -6.12 -34.37 -0.35
N TYR A 965 -4.99 -34.91 0.05
CA TYR A 965 -3.93 -34.19 0.75
C TYR A 965 -2.60 -34.67 0.19
N GLU A 966 -1.58 -33.80 0.18
CA GLU A 966 -0.29 -34.15 -0.43
C GLU A 966 0.58 -35.02 0.46
N GLY A 967 0.48 -34.83 1.78
CA GLY A 967 1.38 -35.43 2.74
C GLY A 967 1.47 -34.59 4.01
N VAL A 968 2.46 -34.90 4.85
CA VAL A 968 2.81 -34.14 6.06
C VAL A 968 4.18 -33.48 5.87
N ALA A 969 4.39 -32.29 6.41
CA ALA A 969 5.71 -31.67 6.43
C ALA A 969 6.59 -32.30 7.52
N ASP A 970 7.88 -32.43 7.24
CA ASP A 970 8.91 -32.74 8.24
C ASP A 970 9.52 -31.46 8.84
N THR A 971 10.46 -31.62 9.79
CA THR A 971 11.12 -30.50 10.48
C THR A 971 11.82 -29.51 9.54
N ASP A 972 12.22 -29.95 8.34
CA ASP A 972 12.89 -29.11 7.33
C ASP A 972 11.91 -28.46 6.33
N GLY A 973 10.60 -28.73 6.47
CA GLY A 973 9.54 -28.24 5.59
C GLY A 973 9.36 -29.05 4.31
N ILE A 974 9.94 -30.27 4.23
CA ILE A 974 9.79 -31.15 3.07
C ILE A 974 8.51 -31.99 3.23
N ILE A 975 7.70 -32.05 2.17
CA ILE A 975 6.42 -32.76 2.22
C ILE A 975 6.61 -34.26 1.93
N GLN A 976 6.28 -35.08 2.92
CA GLN A 976 6.35 -36.53 2.87
C GLN A 976 4.97 -37.13 2.57
N PRO A 977 4.82 -37.92 1.48
CA PRO A 977 3.54 -38.49 1.06
C PRO A 977 3.04 -39.65 1.93
N ASP A 978 3.89 -40.22 2.78
CA ASP A 978 3.54 -41.18 3.84
C ASP A 978 3.98 -40.63 5.21
N THR A 979 3.27 -40.99 6.28
CA THR A 979 3.49 -40.33 7.58
C THR A 979 4.38 -41.15 8.52
N THR A 980 5.68 -40.90 8.47
CA THR A 980 6.58 -41.15 9.61
C THR A 980 6.46 -40.03 10.66
N GLU A 981 6.20 -38.81 10.21
CA GLU A 981 5.97 -37.62 11.04
C GLU A 981 4.51 -37.57 11.51
N LYS A 982 4.26 -38.04 12.73
CA LYS A 982 2.90 -38.13 13.29
C LYS A 982 2.45 -36.87 14.02
N GLU A 983 3.35 -35.95 14.33
CA GLU A 983 3.02 -34.71 15.06
C GLU A 983 2.56 -33.60 14.12
N SER A 984 3.03 -33.64 12.87
CA SER A 984 2.60 -32.75 11.79
C SER A 984 1.14 -32.97 11.38
N GLN A 985 0.64 -32.09 10.52
CA GLN A 985 -0.72 -32.12 9.99
C GLN A 985 -0.71 -32.30 8.45
N PRO A 986 -1.66 -33.06 7.89
CA PRO A 986 -1.74 -33.23 6.43
C PRO A 986 -2.07 -31.93 5.70
N LEU A 987 -1.35 -31.65 4.60
CA LEU A 987 -1.56 -30.47 3.76
C LEU A 987 -2.66 -30.73 2.71
N VAL A 988 -3.77 -30.03 2.88
CA VAL A 988 -4.92 -30.06 1.95
C VAL A 988 -4.82 -28.96 0.90
N TYR A 989 -5.50 -29.16 -0.23
CA TYR A 989 -5.43 -28.26 -1.39
C TYR A 989 -6.76 -27.50 -1.56
N PRO A 990 -6.86 -26.23 -1.13
CA PRO A 990 -8.07 -25.44 -1.31
C PRO A 990 -8.25 -25.00 -2.77
N VAL A 991 -9.51 -24.78 -3.17
CA VAL A 991 -9.84 -24.11 -4.44
C VAL A 991 -10.13 -22.64 -4.16
N LEU A 992 -9.45 -21.73 -4.85
CA LEU A 992 -9.46 -20.28 -4.53
C LEU A 992 -10.25 -19.44 -5.54
N GLN A 993 -10.71 -18.25 -5.13
CA GLN A 993 -11.42 -17.33 -6.04
C GLN A 993 -10.55 -16.84 -7.20
N LEU A 994 -9.22 -16.80 -6.98
CA LEU A 994 -8.23 -16.49 -8.02
C LEU A 994 -8.20 -17.55 -9.15
N GLN A 995 -8.52 -18.80 -8.82
CA GLN A 995 -8.54 -19.94 -9.77
C GLN A 995 -9.91 -20.07 -10.45
N THR A 996 -10.98 -19.84 -9.69
CA THR A 996 -12.35 -19.86 -10.19
C THR A 996 -13.14 -18.69 -9.60
N THR A 997 -13.56 -17.75 -10.45
CA THR A 997 -14.26 -16.51 -10.04
C THR A 997 -15.76 -16.69 -9.88
N THR A 998 -16.37 -17.56 -10.69
CA THR A 998 -17.82 -17.84 -10.70
C THR A 998 -18.10 -19.28 -10.31
N ASN A 999 -19.32 -19.57 -9.86
CA ASN A 999 -19.84 -20.94 -9.85
C ASN A 999 -21.36 -20.90 -10.04
N ASN A 1000 -21.92 -21.82 -10.82
CA ASN A 1000 -23.38 -22.02 -10.94
C ASN A 1000 -23.84 -23.45 -10.61
N THR A 1001 -22.94 -24.40 -10.34
CA THR A 1001 -23.32 -25.81 -10.22
C THR A 1001 -23.41 -26.25 -8.76
N THR A 1002 -24.59 -26.75 -8.37
CA THR A 1002 -24.90 -27.47 -7.12
C THR A 1002 -24.15 -28.81 -6.97
N THR A 1003 -23.16 -29.08 -7.82
CA THR A 1003 -22.26 -30.23 -7.71
C THR A 1003 -20.96 -29.82 -8.38
N PRO A 1004 -19.85 -29.64 -7.63
CA PRO A 1004 -18.58 -29.27 -8.22
C PRO A 1004 -18.11 -30.39 -9.13
N ASN A 1005 -18.01 -30.10 -10.42
CA ASN A 1005 -17.34 -30.94 -11.40
C ASN A 1005 -15.84 -30.66 -11.36
N ASN A 1006 -15.04 -31.57 -11.91
CA ASN A 1006 -13.61 -31.38 -11.99
C ASN A 1006 -13.33 -30.02 -12.69
N ILE A 1007 -12.77 -29.06 -11.94
CA ILE A 1007 -12.18 -27.87 -12.55
C ILE A 1007 -11.06 -28.45 -13.40
N ALA A 1008 -11.27 -28.51 -14.70
CA ALA A 1008 -10.30 -29.14 -15.56
C ALA A 1008 -8.96 -28.43 -15.33
N ASP A 1009 -7.90 -29.21 -15.09
CA ASP A 1009 -6.49 -28.79 -15.06
C ASP A 1009 -6.03 -28.31 -16.46
N THR A 1010 -6.95 -27.63 -17.16
CA THR A 1010 -6.85 -27.25 -18.56
C THR A 1010 -6.14 -25.93 -18.63
N THR A 1011 -4.85 -26.00 -18.93
CA THR A 1011 -4.25 -25.25 -20.05
C THR A 1011 -5.25 -24.29 -20.73
N GLY A 1012 -5.39 -23.07 -20.21
CA GLY A 1012 -6.02 -21.93 -20.89
C GLY A 1012 -7.55 -21.80 -20.90
N SER A 1013 -8.35 -22.58 -20.14
CA SER A 1013 -9.80 -22.32 -20.10
C SER A 1013 -10.17 -21.35 -18.98
N LYS A 1014 -10.57 -20.14 -19.38
CA LYS A 1014 -11.24 -19.12 -18.57
C LYS A 1014 -12.18 -19.79 -17.55
N GLY A 1015 -12.02 -19.48 -16.25
CA GLY A 1015 -13.19 -19.47 -15.38
C GLY A 1015 -14.24 -18.59 -16.08
N ASN A 1016 -15.47 -19.09 -16.23
CA ASN A 1016 -16.43 -18.67 -17.27
C ASN A 1016 -16.69 -17.15 -17.41
N GLN A 1017 -16.25 -16.29 -16.48
CA GLN A 1017 -16.46 -14.84 -16.43
C GLN A 1017 -15.35 -14.12 -15.63
N ALA A 1018 -15.14 -12.82 -15.89
CA ALA A 1018 -14.09 -12.02 -15.24
C ALA A 1018 -14.54 -11.56 -13.84
N ILE A 1019 -13.60 -11.10 -13.00
CA ILE A 1019 -13.93 -10.54 -11.67
C ILE A 1019 -14.99 -9.43 -11.72
N ARG A 1020 -15.06 -8.68 -12.83
CA ARG A 1020 -16.04 -7.60 -13.03
C ARG A 1020 -17.50 -8.05 -13.01
N ASP A 1021 -17.71 -9.34 -13.27
CA ASP A 1021 -19.03 -9.96 -13.35
C ASP A 1021 -19.53 -10.39 -11.97
N THR A 1022 -18.68 -10.35 -10.93
CA THR A 1022 -18.96 -10.86 -9.58
C THR A 1022 -18.72 -9.78 -8.51
N SER A 1023 -18.87 -10.08 -7.22
CA SER A 1023 -18.66 -9.11 -6.12
C SER A 1023 -17.35 -9.31 -5.36
N TRP A 1024 -16.36 -10.00 -5.95
CA TRP A 1024 -15.05 -10.25 -5.33
C TRP A 1024 -14.13 -9.01 -5.27
N SER A 1025 -14.56 -7.88 -5.84
CA SER A 1025 -13.89 -6.58 -5.74
C SER A 1025 -14.90 -5.48 -5.40
N GLN A 1026 -14.50 -4.52 -4.57
CA GLN A 1026 -15.33 -3.35 -4.24
C GLN A 1026 -15.65 -2.51 -5.48
N ARG A 1027 -16.83 -1.89 -5.48
CA ARG A 1027 -17.42 -1.23 -6.65
C ARG A 1027 -17.41 0.27 -6.45
N ALA A 1028 -16.69 0.96 -7.33
CA ALA A 1028 -16.67 2.40 -7.31
C ALA A 1028 -18.00 3.00 -7.80
N VAL A 1029 -18.28 4.21 -7.34
CA VAL A 1029 -19.33 5.09 -7.87
C VAL A 1029 -18.70 6.29 -8.57
N GLU A 1030 -19.47 6.92 -9.46
CA GLU A 1030 -19.04 8.13 -10.13
C GLU A 1030 -18.62 9.18 -9.10
N THR A 1031 -17.39 9.66 -9.24
CA THR A 1031 -16.75 10.57 -8.29
C THR A 1031 -15.96 11.62 -9.06
N THR A 1032 -16.00 12.86 -8.58
CA THR A 1032 -15.31 14.00 -9.18
C THR A 1032 -14.16 14.48 -8.29
N PHE A 1033 -12.98 14.63 -8.88
CA PHE A 1033 -11.77 15.12 -8.24
C PHE A 1033 -11.26 16.35 -8.98
N ASN A 1034 -11.25 17.53 -8.34
CA ASN A 1034 -10.65 18.73 -8.92
C ASN A 1034 -9.43 19.20 -8.11
N MET A 1035 -8.23 18.99 -8.64
CA MET A 1035 -6.98 19.35 -7.99
C MET A 1035 -5.78 19.36 -8.94
N VAL A 1036 -4.72 20.04 -8.51
CA VAL A 1036 -3.36 19.83 -9.03
C VAL A 1036 -2.74 18.64 -8.29
N MET A 1037 -2.39 17.59 -9.04
CA MET A 1037 -1.68 16.43 -8.53
C MET A 1037 -0.19 16.55 -8.82
N ALA A 1038 0.60 16.87 -7.80
CA ALA A 1038 2.05 16.79 -7.85
C ALA A 1038 2.50 15.53 -7.11
N THR A 1039 2.78 14.46 -7.85
CA THR A 1039 2.97 13.12 -7.26
C THR A 1039 4.18 12.41 -7.85
N GLY A 1040 4.74 11.47 -7.09
CA GLY A 1040 5.66 10.50 -7.64
C GLY A 1040 4.94 9.47 -8.52
N ASP A 1041 5.69 8.86 -9.45
CA ASP A 1041 5.23 7.77 -10.30
C ASP A 1041 5.83 6.41 -9.91
N ASN A 1042 5.24 5.33 -10.44
CA ASN A 1042 5.62 3.96 -10.08
C ASN A 1042 7.00 3.58 -10.65
N PRO A 1043 7.78 2.71 -9.99
CA PRO A 1043 8.94 2.08 -10.60
C PRO A 1043 8.53 1.31 -11.88
N SER A 1044 9.21 1.59 -12.99
CA SER A 1044 8.92 1.04 -14.33
C SER A 1044 9.83 -0.13 -14.74
N ARG A 1045 9.35 -1.37 -14.68
CA ARG A 1045 10.17 -2.56 -14.97
C ARG A 1045 10.94 -2.42 -16.30
N PRO A 1046 12.25 -2.68 -16.33
CA PRO A 1046 13.05 -2.54 -17.54
C PRO A 1046 12.84 -3.75 -18.46
N GLN A 1047 13.26 -3.61 -19.72
CA GLN A 1047 13.26 -4.74 -20.65
C GLN A 1047 14.25 -5.81 -20.15
N SER A 1048 13.86 -7.08 -20.18
CA SER A 1048 14.80 -8.16 -19.84
C SER A 1048 15.97 -8.20 -20.83
N ALA A 1049 17.14 -8.67 -20.39
CA ALA A 1049 18.34 -8.76 -21.22
C ALA A 1049 18.15 -9.61 -22.50
N ASP A 1050 17.29 -10.63 -22.44
CA ASP A 1050 16.90 -11.48 -23.56
C ASP A 1050 15.70 -10.94 -24.37
N LYS A 1051 15.18 -9.77 -23.98
CA LYS A 1051 14.02 -9.07 -24.55
C LYS A 1051 12.71 -9.86 -24.51
N THR A 1052 12.64 -10.93 -23.70
CA THR A 1052 11.43 -11.73 -23.51
C THR A 1052 10.40 -11.09 -22.59
N ILE A 1053 10.78 -10.06 -21.83
CA ILE A 1053 9.92 -9.18 -21.02
C ILE A 1053 10.03 -7.78 -21.61
N LYS A 1054 8.91 -7.19 -22.03
CA LYS A 1054 8.89 -5.80 -22.55
C LYS A 1054 9.09 -4.82 -21.39
N ALA A 1055 9.78 -3.71 -21.65
CA ALA A 1055 9.90 -2.62 -20.67
C ALA A 1055 8.52 -2.00 -20.39
N ASP A 1056 8.32 -1.58 -19.16
CA ASP A 1056 7.27 -0.64 -18.80
C ASP A 1056 7.76 0.75 -19.20
N TYR A 1057 7.32 1.24 -20.35
CA TYR A 1057 7.68 2.59 -20.75
C TYR A 1057 6.89 3.57 -19.89
N ASN A 1058 7.63 4.31 -19.07
CA ASN A 1058 7.14 5.46 -18.35
C ASN A 1058 6.57 6.52 -19.29
N GLY A 1059 5.51 7.23 -18.87
CA GLY A 1059 5.03 8.42 -19.60
C GLY A 1059 3.53 8.54 -19.83
N GLY A 1060 2.70 7.67 -19.26
CA GLY A 1060 1.25 7.85 -19.29
C GLY A 1060 0.74 8.67 -18.10
N VAL A 1061 -0.09 9.70 -18.34
CA VAL A 1061 -0.87 10.39 -17.28
C VAL A 1061 -1.67 9.39 -16.42
N ALA A 1062 -1.99 8.23 -16.99
CA ALA A 1062 -2.67 7.16 -16.30
C ALA A 1062 -1.91 6.55 -15.11
N ASN A 1063 -0.58 6.77 -15.03
CA ASN A 1063 0.28 6.25 -13.98
C ASN A 1063 0.32 7.13 -12.72
N LEU A 1064 -0.25 8.34 -12.76
CA LEU A 1064 -0.23 9.27 -11.63
C LEU A 1064 -1.37 9.00 -10.63
N PRO A 1065 -2.66 9.01 -11.02
CA PRO A 1065 -3.72 8.62 -10.09
C PRO A 1065 -3.86 7.10 -10.04
N HIS A 1066 -3.83 6.59 -8.81
CA HIS A 1066 -4.01 5.20 -8.45
C HIS A 1066 -5.46 4.90 -8.06
N PHE A 1067 -5.90 3.64 -8.19
CA PHE A 1067 -7.25 3.20 -7.80
C PHE A 1067 -7.18 1.85 -7.06
N LEU A 1068 -8.08 1.63 -6.10
CA LEU A 1068 -8.21 0.35 -5.37
C LEU A 1068 -9.52 -0.39 -5.64
N GLU A 1069 -10.47 0.29 -6.26
CA GLU A 1069 -11.81 -0.22 -6.54
C GLU A 1069 -11.97 -0.61 -8.01
N LEU A 1070 -12.99 -1.42 -8.27
CA LEU A 1070 -13.44 -1.73 -9.61
C LEU A 1070 -14.36 -0.60 -10.11
N TRP A 1071 -13.90 0.13 -11.12
CA TRP A 1071 -14.64 1.23 -11.76
C TRP A 1071 -15.47 0.76 -12.95
N GLY A 1072 -16.29 -0.26 -12.73
CA GLY A 1072 -17.16 -0.82 -13.76
C GLY A 1072 -17.85 -2.11 -13.33
N ASP A 1073 -18.69 -2.59 -14.23
CA ASP A 1073 -19.37 -3.88 -14.14
C ASP A 1073 -19.47 -4.55 -15.51
N LYS A 1074 -20.25 -5.63 -15.58
CA LYS A 1074 -20.53 -6.34 -16.83
C LYS A 1074 -21.28 -5.48 -17.87
N ASN A 1075 -21.90 -4.38 -17.46
CA ASN A 1075 -22.71 -3.49 -18.28
C ASN A 1075 -21.95 -2.25 -18.76
N GLY A 1076 -20.86 -1.86 -18.10
CA GLY A 1076 -20.06 -0.71 -18.51
C GLY A 1076 -19.04 -0.26 -17.48
N ARG A 1077 -18.28 0.79 -17.82
CA ARG A 1077 -17.34 1.45 -16.90
C ARG A 1077 -18.04 2.59 -16.15
N VAL A 1078 -17.55 2.86 -14.94
CA VAL A 1078 -17.94 4.02 -14.12
C VAL A 1078 -16.96 5.16 -14.39
N ASN A 1079 -17.47 6.40 -14.39
CA ASN A 1079 -16.65 7.58 -14.64
C ASN A 1079 -15.84 7.96 -13.40
N ALA A 1080 -14.55 8.22 -13.59
CA ALA A 1080 -13.75 9.01 -12.66
C ALA A 1080 -13.47 10.35 -13.33
N ASN A 1081 -14.11 11.41 -12.85
CA ASN A 1081 -13.97 12.75 -13.41
C ASN A 1081 -12.80 13.44 -12.71
N ILE A 1082 -11.71 13.66 -13.43
CA ILE A 1082 -10.49 14.22 -12.86
C ILE A 1082 -10.17 15.52 -13.60
N SER A 1083 -10.36 16.63 -12.90
CA SER A 1083 -10.10 17.98 -13.39
C SER A 1083 -8.87 18.56 -12.72
N GLY A 1084 -8.07 19.32 -13.47
CA GLY A 1084 -6.91 20.04 -12.95
C GLY A 1084 -5.61 19.72 -13.69
N SER A 1085 -4.48 19.80 -12.99
CA SER A 1085 -3.14 19.65 -13.58
C SER A 1085 -2.38 18.46 -12.99
N PHE A 1086 -1.50 17.86 -13.79
CA PHE A 1086 -0.69 16.70 -13.41
C PHE A 1086 0.79 17.05 -13.49
N ILE A 1087 1.51 16.84 -12.40
CA ILE A 1087 2.93 17.12 -12.28
C ILE A 1087 3.60 15.88 -11.70
N GLN A 1088 4.56 15.32 -12.43
CA GLN A 1088 5.40 14.23 -11.94
C GLN A 1088 6.61 14.83 -11.21
N LEU A 1089 6.77 14.51 -9.92
CA LEU A 1089 7.88 15.03 -9.11
C LEU A 1089 9.09 14.09 -9.07
N LYS A 1090 8.84 12.82 -8.74
CA LYS A 1090 9.87 11.79 -8.50
C LYS A 1090 9.33 10.39 -8.77
N ARG A 1091 10.14 9.36 -8.48
CA ARG A 1091 9.65 7.98 -8.31
C ARG A 1091 9.16 7.80 -6.88
N SER A 1092 8.14 6.96 -6.67
CA SER A 1092 7.62 6.65 -5.33
C SER A 1092 8.67 5.92 -4.49
N ASN A 1093 9.11 6.55 -3.38
CA ASN A 1093 10.06 5.99 -2.41
C ASN A 1093 9.50 4.81 -1.62
N TYR A 1094 8.19 4.59 -1.71
CA TYR A 1094 7.48 3.49 -1.08
C TYR A 1094 7.21 2.33 -2.04
N ALA A 1095 7.77 2.42 -3.26
CA ALA A 1095 7.56 1.49 -4.38
C ALA A 1095 6.07 1.18 -4.55
N THR A 1096 5.22 2.22 -4.44
CA THR A 1096 3.79 1.98 -4.48
C THR A 1096 3.41 1.47 -5.85
N ALA A 1097 2.52 0.48 -5.85
CA ALA A 1097 1.63 0.26 -6.98
C ALA A 1097 2.33 -0.12 -8.31
N PRO A 1098 3.25 -1.10 -8.32
CA PRO A 1098 4.00 -1.49 -9.52
C PRO A 1098 3.04 -1.85 -10.66
N LEU A 1099 3.35 -1.37 -11.87
CA LEU A 1099 2.47 -1.45 -13.03
C LEU A 1099 2.10 -2.89 -13.39
N TRP A 1100 3.05 -3.80 -13.29
CA TRP A 1100 2.83 -5.24 -13.44
C TRP A 1100 3.26 -5.95 -12.17
N GLN A 1101 2.38 -6.78 -11.62
CA GLN A 1101 2.73 -7.65 -10.51
C GLN A 1101 3.17 -9.03 -10.99
N ILE A 1102 3.11 -9.34 -12.29
CA ILE A 1102 3.48 -10.65 -12.84
C ILE A 1102 4.66 -10.55 -13.81
N GLY A 1103 5.57 -11.53 -13.74
CA GLY A 1103 6.83 -11.53 -14.51
C GLY A 1103 6.73 -11.90 -16.00
N LYS A 1104 5.61 -12.45 -16.48
CA LYS A 1104 5.54 -12.98 -17.86
C LYS A 1104 4.87 -12.01 -18.83
N ASN A 1105 5.47 -11.84 -20.01
CA ASN A 1105 4.82 -11.26 -21.19
C ASN A 1105 3.60 -12.12 -21.55
N VAL A 1106 2.42 -11.65 -21.13
CA VAL A 1106 1.17 -12.09 -21.74
C VAL A 1106 0.91 -11.11 -22.86
N ASP A 1107 1.35 -11.50 -24.07
CA ASP A 1107 1.22 -10.68 -25.26
C ASP A 1107 -0.26 -10.27 -25.40
N GLU A 1108 -0.55 -8.96 -25.46
CA GLU A 1108 -1.92 -8.42 -25.41
C GLU A 1108 -2.81 -8.91 -26.57
N THR A 1109 -2.21 -9.59 -27.56
CA THR A 1109 -2.83 -10.02 -28.81
C THR A 1109 -2.77 -11.53 -29.08
N GLU A 1110 -2.04 -12.34 -28.29
CA GLU A 1110 -1.95 -13.79 -28.51
C GLU A 1110 -2.92 -14.59 -27.62
N THR A 1111 -3.62 -15.53 -28.24
CA THR A 1111 -4.40 -16.57 -27.56
C THR A 1111 -3.53 -17.31 -26.54
N TYR A 1112 -3.98 -17.34 -25.28
CA TYR A 1112 -3.37 -17.92 -24.07
C TYR A 1112 -3.12 -19.44 -24.09
N THR A 1113 -2.72 -20.01 -25.22
CA THR A 1113 -2.35 -21.43 -25.34
C THR A 1113 -0.87 -21.59 -25.04
N GLY A 1114 -0.51 -21.86 -23.77
CA GLY A 1114 0.88 -22.18 -23.40
C GLY A 1114 1.41 -21.59 -22.11
N VAL A 1115 0.59 -20.89 -21.29
CA VAL A 1115 1.03 -20.43 -19.97
C VAL A 1115 1.33 -21.65 -19.10
N ALA A 1116 2.60 -21.83 -18.74
CA ALA A 1116 3.02 -22.90 -17.84
C ALA A 1116 2.26 -22.80 -16.51
N LEU A 1117 1.70 -23.93 -16.07
CA LEU A 1117 1.16 -24.08 -14.72
C LEU A 1117 2.28 -23.82 -13.70
N GLY A 1118 1.92 -23.25 -12.56
CA GLY A 1118 2.89 -22.89 -11.53
C GLY A 1118 2.25 -22.77 -10.15
N GLY A 1119 3.08 -22.43 -9.17
CA GLY A 1119 2.69 -22.35 -7.77
C GLY A 1119 2.41 -23.71 -7.12
N PRO A 1120 2.13 -23.72 -5.80
CA PRO A 1120 1.92 -24.95 -5.03
C PRO A 1120 0.74 -25.77 -5.56
N PHE A 1121 -0.26 -25.11 -6.14
CA PHE A 1121 -1.50 -25.75 -6.59
C PHE A 1121 -1.49 -26.18 -8.07
N ASN A 1122 -0.43 -25.85 -8.83
CA ASN A 1122 -0.29 -26.15 -10.25
C ASN A 1122 -1.42 -25.54 -11.12
N TYR A 1123 -1.81 -24.29 -10.84
CA TYR A 1123 -2.78 -23.54 -11.65
C TYR A 1123 -2.11 -22.50 -12.53
N VAL A 1124 -2.90 -21.88 -13.42
CA VAL A 1124 -2.45 -20.73 -14.21
C VAL A 1124 -2.20 -19.54 -13.29
N GLN A 1125 -0.97 -19.01 -13.33
CA GLN A 1125 -0.50 -17.94 -12.44
C GLN A 1125 -0.85 -16.54 -12.97
N ILE A 1126 -2.14 -16.24 -13.11
CA ILE A 1126 -2.68 -14.94 -13.57
C ILE A 1126 -3.98 -14.58 -12.83
N TYR A 1127 -4.22 -13.29 -12.62
CA TYR A 1127 -5.52 -12.79 -12.15
C TYR A 1127 -6.56 -12.82 -13.29
N ASN A 1128 -7.76 -13.36 -13.01
CA ASN A 1128 -8.86 -13.45 -13.97
C ASN A 1128 -9.65 -12.14 -14.05
N THR A 1129 -9.08 -11.16 -14.73
CA THR A 1129 -9.61 -9.79 -14.88
C THR A 1129 -10.13 -9.53 -16.29
N GLY A 1130 -10.87 -8.43 -16.41
CA GLY A 1130 -11.49 -7.96 -17.62
C GLY A 1130 -10.60 -7.15 -18.58
N ASN A 1131 -9.37 -6.81 -18.18
CA ASN A 1131 -8.50 -5.84 -18.85
C ASN A 1131 -7.35 -6.45 -19.68
N GLY A 1132 -7.44 -7.72 -20.07
CA GLY A 1132 -6.34 -8.47 -20.69
C GLY A 1132 -5.46 -9.09 -19.60
N ALA A 1133 -5.19 -10.39 -19.74
CA ALA A 1133 -4.95 -11.25 -18.58
C ALA A 1133 -3.68 -10.93 -17.81
N GLY A 1134 -3.78 -11.04 -16.48
CA GLY A 1134 -2.64 -11.02 -15.56
C GLY A 1134 -2.40 -9.71 -14.81
N ARG A 1135 -3.09 -8.62 -15.17
CA ARG A 1135 -3.10 -7.39 -14.37
C ARG A 1135 -4.01 -7.57 -13.16
N VAL A 1136 -3.69 -6.94 -12.02
CA VAL A 1136 -4.61 -6.91 -10.86
C VAL A 1136 -5.87 -6.12 -11.16
N THR A 1137 -6.91 -6.40 -10.40
CA THR A 1137 -8.27 -5.88 -10.57
C THR A 1137 -8.37 -4.36 -10.46
N SER A 1138 -7.52 -3.75 -9.64
CA SER A 1138 -7.37 -2.29 -9.50
C SER A 1138 -6.92 -1.60 -10.79
N TYR A 1139 -6.41 -2.34 -11.78
CA TYR A 1139 -6.09 -1.82 -13.12
C TYR A 1139 -7.26 -1.97 -14.12
N GLU A 1140 -8.45 -2.41 -13.72
CA GLU A 1140 -9.67 -2.28 -14.53
C GLU A 1140 -10.15 -0.83 -14.47
N GLN A 1141 -9.47 -0.01 -15.28
CA GLN A 1141 -9.50 1.45 -15.17
C GLN A 1141 -10.89 2.04 -15.42
N PRO A 1142 -11.25 3.13 -14.71
CA PRO A 1142 -12.47 3.88 -14.99
C PRO A 1142 -12.52 4.40 -16.43
N THR A 1143 -13.69 4.86 -16.85
CA THR A 1143 -13.74 5.91 -17.88
C THR A 1143 -13.15 7.17 -17.25
N ARG A 1144 -11.88 7.45 -17.56
CA ARG A 1144 -11.17 8.62 -17.06
C ARG A 1144 -11.57 9.83 -17.91
N ASN A 1145 -12.38 10.70 -17.34
CA ASN A 1145 -12.71 11.98 -17.95
C ASN A 1145 -11.71 12.99 -17.45
N TRP A 1146 -10.71 13.30 -18.28
CA TRP A 1146 -9.73 14.33 -17.98
C TRP A 1146 -10.28 15.68 -18.44
N GLY A 1147 -10.27 16.65 -17.53
CA GLY A 1147 -10.61 18.04 -17.85
C GLY A 1147 -9.49 18.96 -17.40
N PHE A 1148 -9.17 19.94 -18.24
CA PHE A 1148 -8.52 21.15 -17.72
C PHE A 1148 -9.62 22.09 -17.30
N ASP A 1149 -9.53 22.56 -16.07
CA ASP A 1149 -10.40 23.61 -15.57
C ASP A 1149 -9.84 24.96 -16.05
N VAL A 1150 -10.58 25.67 -16.89
CA VAL A 1150 -10.16 26.97 -17.44
C VAL A 1150 -10.77 28.12 -16.62
N GLY A 1151 -10.77 27.97 -15.30
CA GLY A 1151 -11.17 29.00 -14.34
C GLY A 1151 -10.00 29.90 -13.91
N LEU A 1152 -9.94 31.14 -14.39
CA LEU A 1152 -9.02 32.14 -13.84
C LEU A 1152 -9.59 32.70 -12.53
N LEU A 1153 -9.23 32.08 -11.40
CA LEU A 1153 -9.47 32.69 -10.10
C LEU A 1153 -8.58 33.92 -9.98
N SER A 1154 -9.20 35.11 -10.03
CA SER A 1154 -8.49 36.36 -9.75
C SER A 1154 -8.06 36.35 -8.28
N GLN A 1155 -6.93 35.75 -7.94
CA GLN A 1155 -6.32 35.80 -6.62
C GLN A 1155 -4.81 36.02 -6.76
N THR A 1156 -4.15 36.52 -5.70
CA THR A 1156 -2.70 36.49 -5.69
C THR A 1156 -2.23 35.04 -5.77
N PRO A 1157 -1.12 34.71 -6.45
CA PRO A 1157 -0.63 33.34 -6.53
C PRO A 1157 -0.42 32.74 -5.13
N ASP A 1158 -0.63 31.44 -5.01
CA ASP A 1158 -0.28 30.69 -3.80
C ASP A 1158 1.22 30.34 -3.79
N LEU A 1159 1.71 29.77 -2.67
CA LEU A 1159 3.14 29.49 -2.51
C LEU A 1159 3.66 28.52 -3.57
N PHE A 1160 2.84 27.55 -3.97
CA PHE A 1160 3.17 26.58 -5.02
C PHE A 1160 3.31 27.26 -6.38
N SER A 1161 2.32 28.08 -6.76
CA SER A 1161 2.33 28.79 -8.04
C SER A 1161 3.50 29.77 -8.15
N ASN A 1162 3.91 30.39 -7.03
CA ASN A 1162 5.10 31.26 -6.99
C ASN A 1162 6.41 30.51 -7.31
N GLN A 1163 6.47 29.19 -7.13
CA GLN A 1163 7.66 28.40 -7.50
C GLN A 1163 7.80 28.25 -9.02
N PHE A 1164 6.71 28.39 -9.78
CA PHE A 1164 6.72 28.28 -11.25
C PHE A 1164 6.82 29.64 -11.95
N SER A 1165 6.60 30.74 -11.24
CA SER A 1165 6.70 32.07 -11.82
C SER A 1165 8.17 32.47 -11.95
N LEU A 1166 8.79 32.14 -13.09
CA LEU A 1166 10.01 32.79 -13.52
C LEU A 1166 9.66 34.25 -13.84
N SER A 1167 10.38 35.17 -13.21
CA SER A 1167 10.39 36.56 -13.69
C SER A 1167 11.26 36.58 -14.93
N ASP A 1168 10.74 36.14 -16.07
CA ASP A 1168 11.43 36.38 -17.33
C ASP A 1168 11.30 37.89 -17.65
N PRO A 1169 12.40 38.65 -17.74
CA PRO A 1169 12.34 40.03 -18.19
C PRO A 1169 12.00 40.15 -19.68
N ALA A 1170 11.98 39.04 -20.42
CA ALA A 1170 11.51 39.01 -21.81
C ALA A 1170 9.97 38.98 -21.88
N ASP A 1171 9.42 39.67 -22.88
CA ASP A 1171 7.99 39.57 -23.20
C ASP A 1171 7.62 38.09 -23.44
N PRO A 1172 6.47 37.61 -22.94
CA PRO A 1172 6.07 36.22 -23.09
C PRO A 1172 6.04 35.83 -24.57
N ASN A 1173 6.63 34.69 -24.93
CA ASN A 1173 6.46 34.11 -26.26
C ASN A 1173 4.97 33.80 -26.49
N GLU A 1174 4.28 34.64 -27.26
CA GLU A 1174 2.82 34.60 -27.48
C GLU A 1174 2.33 33.41 -28.33
N PHE A 1175 3.14 32.37 -28.53
CA PHE A 1175 2.85 31.27 -29.46
C PHE A 1175 2.41 29.99 -28.76
N PHE A 1176 1.19 29.99 -28.19
CA PHE A 1176 0.47 28.74 -27.97
C PHE A 1176 -0.68 28.63 -28.98
N ARG A 1177 -0.50 27.78 -29.99
CA ARG A 1177 -1.57 27.36 -30.89
C ARG A 1177 -1.99 25.93 -30.56
N GLU A 1178 -3.28 25.73 -30.27
CA GLU A 1178 -3.86 24.40 -30.27
C GLU A 1178 -3.76 23.81 -31.69
N THR A 1179 -2.98 22.73 -31.83
CA THR A 1179 -2.76 22.05 -33.10
C THR A 1179 -3.78 20.94 -33.31
N SER A 1180 -4.60 21.06 -34.36
CA SER A 1180 -5.55 20.01 -34.77
C SER A 1180 -4.82 18.73 -35.17
N ARG A 1181 -5.48 17.56 -35.03
CA ARG A 1181 -4.97 16.28 -35.59
C ARG A 1181 -4.77 16.29 -37.10
N ASP A 1182 -5.40 17.24 -37.78
CA ASP A 1182 -5.26 17.48 -39.20
C ASP A 1182 -4.09 18.41 -39.55
N ASP A 1183 -3.38 18.93 -38.55
CA ASP A 1183 -2.15 19.68 -38.76
C ASP A 1183 -1.08 18.76 -39.36
N ASP A 1184 -0.39 19.25 -40.40
CA ASP A 1184 0.55 18.43 -41.17
C ASP A 1184 1.72 17.92 -40.31
N TRP A 1185 2.02 18.62 -39.20
CA TRP A 1185 2.94 18.16 -38.16
C TRP A 1185 2.46 16.88 -37.47
N VAL A 1186 1.24 16.91 -36.93
CA VAL A 1186 0.64 15.79 -36.21
C VAL A 1186 0.48 14.60 -37.15
N ARG A 1187 0.09 14.84 -38.40
CA ARG A 1187 0.01 13.81 -39.44
C ARG A 1187 1.38 13.18 -39.72
N THR A 1188 2.45 13.97 -39.79
CA THR A 1188 3.81 13.47 -40.02
C THR A 1188 4.28 12.58 -38.88
N LEU A 1189 4.05 12.97 -37.63
CA LEU A 1189 4.35 12.15 -36.45
C LEU A 1189 3.54 10.84 -36.44
N LEU A 1190 2.23 10.93 -36.71
CA LEU A 1190 1.35 9.76 -36.81
C LEU A 1190 1.75 8.80 -37.94
N CYS A 1191 2.41 9.30 -38.98
CA CYS A 1191 2.88 8.50 -40.11
C CYS A 1191 4.36 8.11 -40.07
N ALA A 1192 5.11 8.52 -39.03
CA ALA A 1192 6.54 8.32 -38.95
C ALA A 1192 6.94 6.83 -38.89
N THR A 1193 8.15 6.54 -39.37
CA THR A 1193 8.81 5.23 -39.30
C THR A 1193 10.22 5.41 -38.75
N THR A 1194 10.75 4.40 -38.07
CA THR A 1194 12.15 4.34 -37.63
C THR A 1194 13.13 4.32 -38.81
N ASP A 1195 14.42 4.40 -38.53
CA ASP A 1195 15.51 4.57 -39.50
C ASP A 1195 15.59 3.46 -40.57
N ASP A 1196 15.04 2.29 -40.30
CA ASP A 1196 14.92 1.19 -41.26
C ASP A 1196 13.87 1.45 -42.38
N GLY A 1197 13.05 2.49 -42.24
CA GLY A 1197 11.95 2.83 -43.16
C GLY A 1197 10.80 1.83 -43.18
N VAL A 1198 10.79 0.89 -42.22
CA VAL A 1198 9.86 -0.25 -42.17
C VAL A 1198 9.09 -0.28 -40.86
N THR A 1199 9.77 -0.07 -39.73
CA THR A 1199 9.11 -0.13 -38.42
C THR A 1199 8.44 1.21 -38.12
N LYS A 1200 7.18 1.19 -37.69
CA LYS A 1200 6.37 2.40 -37.50
C LYS A 1200 6.70 3.03 -36.14
N ALA A 1201 6.77 4.36 -36.08
CA ALA A 1201 7.09 5.07 -34.84
C ALA A 1201 5.88 5.16 -33.88
N ILE A 1202 4.66 4.98 -34.41
CA ILE A 1202 3.39 4.99 -33.65
C ILE A 1202 2.60 3.72 -34.02
N ASN A 1203 1.88 3.16 -33.04
CA ASN A 1203 1.09 1.95 -33.19
C ASN A 1203 0.02 2.08 -34.28
N ASP A 1204 -0.31 0.96 -34.92
CA ASP A 1204 -1.19 0.93 -36.08
C ASP A 1204 -2.63 1.37 -35.81
N ASP A 1205 -3.10 1.22 -34.57
CA ASP A 1205 -4.42 1.62 -34.10
C ASP A 1205 -4.55 3.15 -33.91
N GLN A 1206 -3.42 3.83 -33.66
CA GLN A 1206 -3.37 5.28 -33.49
C GLN A 1206 -3.07 6.01 -34.81
N ARG A 1207 -2.78 5.27 -35.88
CA ARG A 1207 -2.34 5.78 -37.18
C ARG A 1207 -3.49 5.83 -38.18
N PRO A 1208 -3.93 7.02 -38.65
CA PRO A 1208 -5.02 7.07 -39.61
C PRO A 1208 -4.58 6.57 -40.99
N THR A 1209 -5.20 5.48 -41.43
CA THR A 1209 -4.88 4.78 -42.69
C THR A 1209 -5.14 5.62 -43.95
N ALA A 1210 -5.94 6.68 -43.84
CA ALA A 1210 -6.33 7.54 -44.95
C ALA A 1210 -5.17 8.35 -45.55
N TYR A 1211 -4.24 8.85 -44.71
CA TYR A 1211 -3.17 9.76 -45.15
C TYR A 1211 -1.75 9.22 -45.02
N CYS A 1212 -1.50 8.14 -44.26
CA CYS A 1212 -0.15 7.56 -44.10
C CYS A 1212 0.36 6.68 -45.26
N LYS A 1213 -0.03 7.00 -46.50
CA LYS A 1213 0.43 6.28 -47.70
C LYS A 1213 1.88 6.67 -48.01
N LYS A 1214 2.66 5.71 -48.50
CA LYS A 1214 4.14 5.65 -48.58
C LYS A 1214 4.87 6.74 -49.40
N THR A 1215 4.22 7.86 -49.72
CA THR A 1215 4.79 8.97 -50.47
C THR A 1215 4.14 10.28 -50.02
N ALA A 1216 4.60 10.80 -48.89
CA ALA A 1216 4.52 12.24 -48.61
C ALA A 1216 5.96 12.74 -48.51
N ARG A 1217 6.54 13.08 -49.67
CA ARG A 1217 7.57 14.11 -49.70
C ARG A 1217 6.82 15.43 -49.59
N ILE A 1218 7.26 16.27 -48.67
CA ILE A 1218 6.80 17.66 -48.54
C ILE A 1218 7.35 18.39 -49.79
N GLU A 1219 6.47 18.98 -50.59
CA GLU A 1219 6.80 20.08 -51.51
C GLU A 1219 6.36 21.39 -50.88
#